data_AF-C1GF80-F1
#
_entry.id   AF-C1GF80-F1
#
_cell.length_a   1.000
_cell.length_b   1.000
_cell.length_c   1.000
_cell.angle_alpha   90.00
_cell.angle_beta   90.00
_cell.angle_gamma   90.00
#
_symmetry.space_group_name_H-M   'P 1'
#
loop_
_entity.id
_entity.type
_entity.pdbx_description
1 polymer ?
#
loop_
_entity_poly.entity_id
_entity_poly.type
_entity_poly.pdbx_seq_one_letter_code
_entity_poly.pdbx_strand_id
1 'polypeptide(L)'
;MTGTPRLRSSFPQTPRTPLRNRSLNNSHNGTPLEVRLRSLRNEKPFSSMIDREDSDAPLIPFRIVDAPSQRLYVVAFYMALNAWRMYEYWTSSEDFDSTWLFLKWVTIDGIFLFGLPALRIPWLEWSFSTTLAVFIVHVVANAFLMFHIPIPIESWIAALLKLAYDRELSISETRVKPADILHNSSLILGKQIIHILPEGSAVLNPEHASFCIDSEKTQVMLPIRVNQTTPITIELLRFDLESGQNETISVPPKQLKHMIKQANKGHSSSDIYTPRDLQLPVKKTGIYKLLRVVDDSKLEVRRRSLDTLVATCPKALIRTSADHRCKGELSNLTLVVEGTPPLKIKYSRKVNKIDHGVSFQSIQPENFRSPLIGQGRVDSLIDPSNPDISWAQAQRIEVPLNESLSTGGEWIYTIEEVHDACGNVANYSTASEDGDLLSKIAPQTQQFVVHERPRVSLSRCNAQSYLQVAKDQSIDLPVHFHSVGRTQATEAPFILTYSFTSQATKGDDSVPPVLQQVTLQSVNHKPQIQEPGWYSLTAISSQFCSGEIFEPASCFLHNPPEPSINLRYEKLYDKCANSSIGLLVDLDLIGTPPFRIRYDIEQATGVQTRVIALDSLRSQIDFTPTEAGHYKYEFLDISDRVYEPQPLKGKVQVLEQDVKPPASAHFLGPVTSRKACFGEPVSVDVLFVGEAPWLLQYELVHNGKRMKLELRSEHEVATLVTEDLDGGEFTLGLTSVKDKSNCKRLLKEEIKIDVRPKRPQVAFGQIDKKRSILALEDKNVEVPLRLEGVPPWTVRLQNLDYPSMPVIEKSLWNENSLVQFTQRGRYEIIEVSDSSCPGTVDSGANTFEITWISRPRIIAVDGVSVEEDKEVFEKRDVCEGDEDLMEIKLDGTPPYTLRYEKQLRPLTGAIATSYKSITAALGSASLQMDTSKPGDYTYTVVELVDNLYNYDQKKHAPFSITQRVNPRPSARFGQPNHIYGFCKEEGNSEEAIPIILDGVPPFSLEIGIKHHSVSKPEVLSIPNIVSNRYSLPIPRRYLDLGQHVVNILKVRDARGCQRTTEYEGSSVRVTISDIPTIIPLETKVDYCVGERLSFSLSGHAPFEVYYTFNGVERKANVPNTSFRRIAEKPGEFTITAVSDGASGKCKAHKNITKVIHEMPSVRVSRGSVSVVEIHEGGEAEMVFEFWGTPPFEFTYTRSSIDRKGKKSHILDTKHDISYEYTKTIRTSDEGSYEVVAIKDKFCSFSMLDGAGSAGGKRK
;
A
#
# COMPACT_ATOMS: atom_id res chain seq x y z
N MET A 1 21.63 -50.06 10.32
CA MET A 1 21.03 -49.23 9.23
C MET A 1 20.00 -48.32 9.91
N THR A 2 19.85 -47.03 9.64
CA THR A 2 20.52 -45.98 8.84
C THR A 2 19.84 -44.66 9.27
N GLY A 3 20.40 -43.45 9.28
CA GLY A 3 21.71 -42.89 8.97
C GLY A 3 21.76 -41.44 9.52
N THR A 4 22.89 -40.74 9.40
CA THR A 4 23.08 -39.36 9.93
C THR A 4 23.08 -38.33 8.77
N PRO A 5 23.41 -37.01 8.90
CA PRO A 5 23.73 -36.15 10.06
C PRO A 5 23.24 -34.66 10.05
N ARG A 6 23.44 -33.95 11.20
CA ARG A 6 23.73 -32.47 11.33
C ARG A 6 22.58 -31.47 11.00
N LEU A 7 22.60 -30.20 11.44
CA LEU A 7 23.65 -29.32 12.02
C LEU A 7 23.53 -29.02 13.54
N ARG A 8 24.45 -28.19 14.07
CA ARG A 8 24.75 -27.87 15.51
C ARG A 8 24.41 -26.40 15.82
N SER A 9 24.29 -25.85 17.04
CA SER A 9 24.12 -26.30 18.47
C SER A 9 23.69 -25.02 19.29
N SER A 10 23.74 -24.78 20.61
CA SER A 10 24.42 -25.29 21.84
C SER A 10 23.60 -24.91 23.12
N PHE A 11 24.04 -25.28 24.34
CA PHE A 11 23.46 -24.86 25.64
C PHE A 11 24.59 -24.54 26.70
N PRO A 12 24.55 -24.77 28.06
CA PRO A 12 24.48 -23.65 29.04
C PRO A 12 25.36 -23.75 30.33
N GLN A 13 25.12 -22.84 31.30
CA GLN A 13 25.30 -22.91 32.78
C GLN A 13 26.62 -23.36 33.46
N THR A 14 27.17 -22.43 34.27
CA THR A 14 27.92 -22.59 35.56
C THR A 14 29.22 -23.47 35.53
N PRO A 15 29.87 -23.83 36.67
CA PRO A 15 31.09 -23.11 37.09
C PRO A 15 32.38 -23.95 37.27
N ARG A 16 33.50 -23.23 37.53
CA ARG A 16 34.88 -23.65 37.87
C ARG A 16 35.81 -24.12 36.73
N THR A 17 37.08 -23.72 36.89
CA THR A 17 38.25 -24.05 36.06
C THR A 17 38.84 -25.44 36.39
N PRO A 18 39.50 -26.12 35.43
CA PRO A 18 40.98 -26.02 35.29
C PRO A 18 41.46 -25.89 33.81
N LEU A 19 42.47 -25.10 33.41
CA LEU A 19 43.88 -24.92 33.86
C LEU A 19 44.81 -26.08 33.49
N ARG A 20 45.78 -25.96 32.54
CA ARG A 20 47.11 -26.66 32.55
C ARG A 20 48.30 -26.06 31.68
N ASN A 21 49.31 -25.41 32.31
CA ASN A 21 50.81 -25.64 32.26
C ASN A 21 51.70 -25.62 30.96
N ARG A 22 53.06 -25.79 30.96
CA ARG A 22 54.17 -26.23 31.90
C ARG A 22 55.56 -25.77 31.36
N SER A 23 56.68 -26.26 31.93
CA SER A 23 57.92 -26.93 31.39
C SER A 23 59.26 -26.28 30.89
N LEU A 24 60.25 -26.09 31.75
CA LEU A 24 61.67 -26.46 31.55
C LEU A 24 62.78 -25.48 30.96
N ASN A 25 63.38 -24.61 31.82
CA ASN A 25 64.83 -24.25 32.03
C ASN A 25 65.65 -23.24 31.16
N ASN A 26 66.61 -22.53 31.80
CA ASN A 26 68.06 -22.90 31.86
C ASN A 26 68.89 -22.17 32.97
N SER A 27 70.18 -22.52 33.08
CA SER A 27 71.23 -22.22 34.09
C SER A 27 72.01 -20.88 33.86
N HIS A 28 73.05 -20.44 34.59
CA HIS A 28 74.03 -21.05 35.54
C HIS A 28 74.74 -19.99 36.45
N ASN A 29 75.28 -20.42 37.61
CA ASN A 29 76.46 -19.95 38.40
C ASN A 29 76.85 -18.45 38.56
N GLY A 30 77.09 -17.99 39.81
CA GLY A 30 77.90 -16.79 40.14
C GLY A 30 77.92 -16.36 41.62
N THR A 31 79.08 -16.41 42.29
CA THR A 31 79.34 -16.10 43.72
C THR A 31 80.02 -14.72 43.93
N PRO A 32 80.27 -14.19 45.16
CA PRO A 32 79.54 -14.21 46.46
C PRO A 32 79.56 -12.82 47.22
N LEU A 33 79.22 -12.81 48.54
CA LEU A 33 79.45 -11.76 49.57
C LEU A 33 78.50 -10.51 49.52
N GLU A 34 78.14 -9.80 50.61
CA GLU A 34 78.48 -9.90 52.06
C GLU A 34 77.37 -9.36 53.02
N VAL A 35 77.44 -9.70 54.33
CA VAL A 35 77.05 -8.93 55.56
C VAL A 35 75.66 -8.22 55.63
N ARG A 36 74.71 -8.63 56.51
CA ARG A 36 74.53 -8.33 57.98
C ARG A 36 74.13 -6.87 58.31
N LEU A 37 73.36 -6.50 59.35
CA LEU A 37 72.61 -7.23 60.41
C LEU A 37 71.43 -6.37 60.98
N ARG A 38 70.78 -6.83 62.06
CA ARG A 38 69.59 -6.26 62.73
C ARG A 38 69.91 -5.26 63.86
N SER A 39 68.91 -4.40 64.14
CA SER A 39 68.34 -3.94 65.44
C SER A 39 69.19 -3.82 66.71
N LEU A 40 68.85 -2.80 67.51
CA LEU A 40 69.51 -2.40 68.76
C LEU A 40 69.29 -3.33 69.97
N ARG A 41 70.24 -3.20 70.92
CA ARG A 41 70.21 -3.60 72.35
C ARG A 41 69.23 -2.68 73.13
N ASN A 42 68.85 -2.91 74.39
CA ASN A 42 69.60 -3.29 75.60
C ASN A 42 68.57 -3.78 76.69
N GLU A 43 68.85 -4.31 77.89
CA GLU A 43 70.00 -4.24 78.81
C GLU A 43 70.42 -5.62 79.42
N LYS A 44 70.99 -5.62 80.64
CA LYS A 44 71.61 -6.71 81.45
C LYS A 44 70.99 -6.68 82.89
N PRO A 45 71.39 -7.47 83.95
CA PRO A 45 72.57 -8.36 84.12
C PRO A 45 72.38 -9.75 84.85
N PHE A 46 73.38 -10.65 84.72
CA PHE A 46 73.83 -11.72 85.69
C PHE A 46 72.84 -12.86 86.10
N SER A 47 73.24 -14.10 86.49
CA SER A 47 74.55 -14.78 86.58
C SER A 47 74.49 -16.34 86.46
N SER A 48 75.63 -16.94 86.08
CA SER A 48 76.25 -18.19 86.63
C SER A 48 75.61 -19.61 86.61
N MET A 49 76.44 -20.58 86.17
CA MET A 49 76.57 -22.02 86.57
C MET A 49 76.04 -23.17 85.66
N ILE A 50 77.03 -23.84 85.02
CA ILE A 50 77.32 -25.30 84.94
C ILE A 50 76.28 -26.30 84.38
N ASP A 51 76.73 -26.95 83.29
CA ASP A 51 76.47 -28.29 82.73
C ASP A 51 75.29 -29.17 83.17
N ARG A 52 74.58 -29.68 82.15
CA ARG A 52 74.07 -31.07 82.12
C ARG A 52 74.00 -31.58 80.67
N GLU A 53 74.09 -32.90 80.49
CA GLU A 53 73.98 -33.56 79.19
C GLU A 53 72.56 -33.41 78.62
N ASP A 54 72.44 -33.19 77.31
CA ASP A 54 71.14 -32.98 76.64
C ASP A 54 70.87 -34.03 75.56
N SER A 55 69.60 -34.40 75.40
CA SER A 55 69.16 -35.65 74.75
C SER A 55 68.81 -35.51 73.27
N ASP A 56 69.26 -34.43 72.62
CA ASP A 56 68.75 -33.98 71.32
C ASP A 56 69.84 -33.92 70.24
N ALA A 57 70.34 -35.10 69.85
CA ALA A 57 71.31 -35.24 68.77
C ALA A 57 70.63 -35.22 67.37
N PRO A 58 71.24 -34.59 66.36
CA PRO A 58 70.71 -34.56 64.98
C PRO A 58 70.68 -35.96 64.37
N LEU A 59 69.75 -36.19 63.42
CA LEU A 59 69.58 -37.50 62.79
C LEU A 59 70.83 -37.94 61.98
N ILE A 60 71.62 -36.97 61.51
CA ILE A 60 72.98 -37.16 61.00
C ILE A 60 73.94 -36.50 62.01
N PRO A 61 74.73 -37.28 62.77
CA PRO A 61 75.66 -36.72 63.76
C PRO A 61 76.63 -35.70 63.16
N PHE A 62 76.85 -34.57 63.86
CA PHE A 62 77.76 -33.49 63.40
C PHE A 62 79.23 -33.92 63.21
N ARG A 63 79.60 -35.15 63.64
CA ARG A 63 80.90 -35.77 63.34
C ARG A 63 81.04 -36.28 61.90
N ILE A 64 79.94 -36.42 61.16
CA ILE A 64 79.93 -36.90 59.76
C ILE A 64 79.79 -35.72 58.78
N VAL A 65 78.88 -34.79 59.08
CA VAL A 65 78.67 -33.55 58.32
C VAL A 65 78.36 -32.43 59.31
N ASP A 66 79.06 -31.30 59.24
CA ASP A 66 78.84 -30.15 60.11
C ASP A 66 77.50 -29.45 59.84
N ALA A 67 76.93 -28.79 60.84
CA ALA A 67 75.61 -28.14 60.71
C ALA A 67 75.51 -27.09 59.56
N PRO A 68 76.52 -26.23 59.31
CA PRO A 68 76.58 -25.40 58.11
C PRO A 68 76.48 -26.20 56.80
N SER A 69 77.25 -27.27 56.63
CA SER A 69 77.19 -28.13 55.43
C SER A 69 75.85 -28.86 55.31
N GLN A 70 75.26 -29.35 56.40
CA GLN A 70 73.91 -29.95 56.39
C GLN A 70 72.86 -28.95 55.88
N ARG A 71 72.90 -27.70 56.37
CA ARG A 71 72.05 -26.60 55.86
C ARG A 71 72.33 -26.29 54.39
N LEU A 72 73.60 -26.29 53.97
CA LEU A 72 73.98 -26.00 52.59
C LEU A 72 73.48 -27.09 51.63
N TYR A 73 73.55 -28.37 52.00
CA TYR A 73 72.98 -29.47 51.21
C TYR A 73 71.45 -29.38 51.13
N VAL A 74 70.77 -29.02 52.22
CA VAL A 74 69.32 -28.75 52.21
C VAL A 74 68.97 -27.59 51.27
N VAL A 75 69.70 -26.48 51.34
CA VAL A 75 69.45 -25.31 50.48
C VAL A 75 69.81 -25.59 49.02
N ALA A 76 70.88 -26.35 48.76
CA ALA A 76 71.24 -26.79 47.41
C ALA A 76 70.20 -27.73 46.82
N PHE A 77 69.64 -28.67 47.61
CA PHE A 77 68.55 -29.54 47.18
C PHE A 77 67.24 -28.75 46.95
N TYR A 78 66.92 -27.79 47.83
CA TYR A 78 65.78 -26.88 47.61
C TYR A 78 65.96 -26.02 46.35
N MET A 79 67.18 -25.52 46.08
CA MET A 79 67.50 -24.84 44.83
C MET A 79 67.47 -25.79 43.63
N ALA A 80 67.81 -27.07 43.78
CA ALA A 80 67.68 -28.07 42.72
C ALA A 80 66.21 -28.45 42.45
N LEU A 81 65.35 -28.44 43.46
CA LEU A 81 63.89 -28.60 43.31
C LEU A 81 63.24 -27.34 42.71
N ASN A 82 63.63 -26.14 43.13
CA ASN A 82 63.16 -24.88 42.55
C ASN A 82 63.67 -24.69 41.12
N ALA A 83 64.94 -25.04 40.88
CA ALA A 83 65.44 -25.26 39.55
C ALA A 83 64.53 -26.28 38.89
N TRP A 84 64.28 -27.49 39.38
CA TRP A 84 63.34 -28.41 38.72
C TRP A 84 61.88 -27.91 38.57
N ARG A 85 61.46 -26.83 39.24
CA ARG A 85 60.16 -26.15 39.04
C ARG A 85 60.19 -24.97 38.04
N MET A 86 61.33 -24.28 37.88
CA MET A 86 61.58 -23.16 36.93
C MET A 86 62.36 -23.58 35.66
N TYR A 87 63.04 -24.73 35.74
CA TYR A 87 62.76 -25.90 34.90
C TYR A 87 61.21 -25.93 34.79
N GLU A 88 60.41 -26.76 35.45
CA GLU A 88 59.03 -27.17 35.04
C GLU A 88 57.87 -26.13 34.76
N TYR A 89 58.10 -24.88 34.32
CA TYR A 89 57.13 -23.82 33.95
C TYR A 89 57.10 -23.29 32.46
N TRP A 90 58.04 -23.65 31.56
CA TRP A 90 58.33 -22.95 30.26
C TRP A 90 58.05 -23.60 28.83
N THR A 91 57.68 -24.90 28.67
CA THR A 91 57.63 -25.73 27.42
C THR A 91 56.73 -27.00 27.53
N SER A 92 55.62 -26.95 28.26
CA SER A 92 54.42 -27.62 27.79
C SER A 92 53.37 -26.56 27.59
N SER A 93 52.41 -26.89 26.77
CA SER A 93 51.61 -25.93 26.01
C SER A 93 50.21 -26.50 25.81
N GLU A 94 49.75 -27.30 26.77
CA GLU A 94 48.53 -28.09 26.66
C GLU A 94 47.78 -28.09 27.98
N ASP A 95 46.53 -27.61 27.93
CA ASP A 95 45.55 -27.60 29.01
C ASP A 95 45.15 -28.99 29.54
N PHE A 96 46.00 -30.02 29.32
CA PHE A 96 46.04 -31.27 30.05
C PHE A 96 47.37 -31.62 30.82
N ASP A 97 48.30 -30.69 31.17
CA ASP A 97 49.45 -30.94 32.11
C ASP A 97 49.62 -30.30 33.57
N SER A 98 48.99 -29.22 34.07
CA SER A 98 49.15 -28.63 35.44
C SER A 98 48.40 -29.26 36.60
N THR A 99 47.14 -29.70 36.54
CA THR A 99 46.42 -30.09 37.77
C THR A 99 47.15 -31.20 38.52
N TRP A 100 47.71 -32.16 37.78
CA TRP A 100 48.60 -33.18 38.31
C TRP A 100 50.05 -32.70 38.59
N LEU A 101 50.51 -31.58 38.04
CA LEU A 101 51.86 -31.05 38.30
C LEU A 101 51.91 -29.98 39.40
N PHE A 102 50.89 -29.16 39.52
CA PHE A 102 50.46 -28.53 40.76
C PHE A 102 50.35 -29.59 41.87
N LEU A 103 49.65 -30.71 41.64
CA LEU A 103 49.59 -31.80 42.63
C LEU A 103 50.97 -32.43 42.90
N LYS A 104 51.78 -32.69 41.87
CA LYS A 104 53.18 -33.18 41.98
C LYS A 104 54.02 -32.23 42.84
N TRP A 105 54.07 -30.94 42.51
CA TRP A 105 54.88 -29.94 43.21
C TRP A 105 54.35 -29.65 44.60
N VAL A 106 53.03 -29.61 44.82
CA VAL A 106 52.46 -29.55 46.17
C VAL A 106 52.80 -30.80 46.99
N THR A 107 52.85 -31.98 46.37
CA THR A 107 53.27 -33.22 47.06
C THR A 107 54.78 -33.23 47.36
N ILE A 108 55.63 -32.79 46.42
CA ILE A 108 57.09 -32.69 46.59
C ILE A 108 57.44 -31.61 47.63
N ASP A 109 56.89 -30.40 47.51
CA ASP A 109 57.08 -29.31 48.49
C ASP A 109 56.56 -29.74 49.87
N GLY A 110 55.46 -30.50 49.93
CA GLY A 110 54.94 -31.07 51.18
C GLY A 110 55.91 -32.07 51.82
N ILE A 111 56.34 -33.09 51.06
CA ILE A 111 57.31 -34.10 51.53
C ILE A 111 58.62 -33.44 51.98
N PHE A 112 59.10 -32.43 51.23
CA PHE A 112 60.31 -31.71 51.58
C PHE A 112 60.12 -30.86 52.85
N LEU A 113 59.15 -29.95 52.87
CA LEU A 113 58.97 -29.00 53.99
C LEU A 113 58.58 -29.69 55.31
N PHE A 114 57.71 -30.70 55.28
CA PHE A 114 57.38 -31.48 56.48
C PHE A 114 58.45 -32.53 56.84
N GLY A 115 59.34 -32.88 55.90
CA GLY A 115 60.53 -33.69 56.17
C GLY A 115 61.66 -32.94 56.88
N LEU A 116 61.79 -31.62 56.68
CA LEU A 116 62.88 -30.82 57.26
C LEU A 116 62.97 -30.89 58.81
N PRO A 117 61.87 -30.75 59.59
CA PRO A 117 61.93 -30.91 61.05
C PRO A 117 62.36 -32.31 61.50
N ALA A 118 62.08 -33.36 60.71
CA ALA A 118 62.45 -34.74 61.07
C ALA A 118 63.96 -35.00 61.01
N LEU A 119 64.73 -34.17 60.30
CA LEU A 119 66.19 -34.27 60.22
C LEU A 119 66.90 -33.69 61.46
N ARG A 120 66.20 -32.91 62.30
CA ARG A 120 66.77 -32.17 63.45
C ARG A 120 68.03 -31.38 63.10
N ILE A 121 67.91 -30.56 62.05
CA ILE A 121 68.98 -29.64 61.63
C ILE A 121 68.71 -28.28 62.31
N PRO A 122 69.61 -27.79 63.18
CA PRO A 122 69.38 -26.58 63.94
C PRO A 122 69.13 -25.39 63.00
N TRP A 123 68.13 -24.58 63.33
CA TRP A 123 67.56 -23.46 62.54
C TRP A 123 66.64 -23.87 61.36
N LEU A 124 66.51 -25.17 61.05
CA LEU A 124 65.50 -25.71 60.13
C LEU A 124 64.40 -26.52 60.85
N GLU A 125 64.48 -26.65 62.18
CA GLU A 125 63.40 -27.08 63.06
C GLU A 125 62.30 -26.00 63.15
N TRP A 126 61.51 -25.90 62.09
CA TRP A 126 60.35 -25.01 62.05
C TRP A 126 59.20 -25.63 62.83
N SER A 127 58.52 -24.81 63.64
CA SER A 127 57.27 -25.23 64.30
C SER A 127 56.23 -25.61 63.24
N PHE A 128 55.33 -26.55 63.56
CA PHE A 128 54.31 -27.02 62.61
C PHE A 128 53.53 -25.87 61.96
N SER A 129 53.18 -24.83 62.73
CA SER A 129 52.51 -23.62 62.23
C SER A 129 53.34 -22.85 61.21
N THR A 130 54.65 -22.70 61.43
CA THR A 130 55.55 -22.05 60.46
C THR A 130 55.79 -22.91 59.22
N THR A 131 55.92 -24.23 59.35
CA THR A 131 56.06 -25.16 58.23
C THR A 131 54.80 -25.15 57.37
N LEU A 132 53.62 -25.19 58.00
CA LEU A 132 52.32 -25.09 57.35
C LEU A 132 52.12 -23.74 56.64
N ALA A 133 52.55 -22.63 57.25
CA ALA A 133 52.46 -21.31 56.63
C ALA A 133 53.35 -21.21 55.36
N VAL A 134 54.61 -21.68 55.44
CA VAL A 134 55.51 -21.71 54.27
C VAL A 134 55.00 -22.67 53.20
N PHE A 135 54.42 -23.81 53.59
CA PHE A 135 53.77 -24.75 52.67
C PHE A 135 52.55 -24.12 51.97
N ILE A 136 51.68 -23.40 52.68
CA ILE A 136 50.55 -22.69 52.05
C ILE A 136 51.04 -21.62 51.06
N VAL A 137 52.12 -20.89 51.38
CA VAL A 137 52.75 -19.95 50.43
C VAL A 137 53.29 -20.69 49.20
N HIS A 138 53.86 -21.89 49.36
CA HIS A 138 54.28 -22.73 48.22
C HIS A 138 53.09 -23.25 47.40
N VAL A 139 51.99 -23.66 48.03
CA VAL A 139 50.74 -24.04 47.33
C VAL A 139 50.22 -22.87 46.51
N VAL A 140 50.20 -21.65 47.07
CA VAL A 140 49.79 -20.45 46.32
C VAL A 140 50.76 -20.13 45.19
N ALA A 141 52.07 -20.16 45.41
CA ALA A 141 53.07 -19.94 44.35
C ALA A 141 52.98 -20.99 43.23
N ASN A 142 52.80 -22.27 43.58
CA ASN A 142 52.55 -23.36 42.64
C ASN A 142 51.27 -23.12 41.83
N ALA A 143 50.22 -22.55 42.43
CA ALA A 143 49.03 -22.16 41.69
C ALA A 143 49.36 -21.05 40.69
N PHE A 144 49.89 -19.90 41.13
CA PHE A 144 50.20 -18.78 40.22
C PHE A 144 51.13 -19.17 39.06
N LEU A 145 52.16 -20.00 39.32
CA LEU A 145 53.07 -20.51 38.29
C LEU A 145 52.39 -21.52 37.36
N MET A 146 51.89 -22.64 37.89
CA MET A 146 51.38 -23.74 37.06
C MET A 146 50.06 -23.38 36.32
N PHE A 147 49.45 -22.24 36.69
CA PHE A 147 48.24 -21.69 36.10
C PHE A 147 48.49 -20.38 35.32
N HIS A 148 49.75 -19.96 35.15
CA HIS A 148 50.19 -18.81 34.34
C HIS A 148 49.46 -17.48 34.64
N ILE A 149 49.20 -17.20 35.93
CA ILE A 149 48.48 -15.98 36.35
C ILE A 149 49.46 -14.80 36.47
N PRO A 150 49.26 -13.67 35.75
CA PRO A 150 50.23 -12.57 35.69
C PRO A 150 50.27 -11.70 36.97
N ILE A 151 51.44 -11.13 37.29
CA ILE A 151 51.71 -10.33 38.49
C ILE A 151 52.38 -8.98 38.13
N PRO A 152 51.83 -7.81 38.53
CA PRO A 152 52.24 -6.49 38.02
C PRO A 152 53.42 -5.82 38.78
N ILE A 153 54.61 -6.43 38.70
CA ILE A 153 55.80 -6.05 39.49
C ILE A 153 56.33 -4.64 39.17
N GLU A 154 56.24 -4.19 37.92
CA GLU A 154 56.84 -2.93 37.44
C GLU A 154 56.36 -1.67 38.19
N SER A 155 55.09 -1.66 38.58
CA SER A 155 54.44 -0.51 39.23
C SER A 155 55.06 -0.13 40.58
N TRP A 156 55.56 -1.12 41.34
CA TRP A 156 56.20 -0.90 42.65
C TRP A 156 57.63 -0.36 42.50
N ILE A 157 58.35 -0.77 41.45
CA ILE A 157 59.71 -0.32 41.17
C ILE A 157 59.71 1.16 40.78
N ALA A 158 58.74 1.59 39.97
CA ALA A 158 58.58 2.99 39.58
C ALA A 158 58.31 3.92 40.79
N ALA A 159 57.55 3.46 41.79
CA ALA A 159 57.28 4.22 43.00
C ALA A 159 58.54 4.44 43.87
N LEU A 160 59.37 3.40 44.03
CA LEU A 160 60.64 3.49 44.78
C LEU A 160 61.66 4.41 44.10
N LEU A 161 61.80 4.32 42.77
CA LEU A 161 62.69 5.19 42.00
C LEU A 161 62.34 6.68 42.15
N LYS A 162 61.06 7.02 42.18
CA LYS A 162 60.60 8.42 42.31
C LYS A 162 60.95 9.03 43.67
N LEU A 163 60.96 8.24 44.75
CA LEU A 163 61.28 8.71 46.09
C LEU A 163 62.78 9.00 46.30
N ALA A 164 63.66 8.35 45.53
CA ALA A 164 65.11 8.45 45.68
C ALA A 164 65.76 9.61 44.89
N TYR A 165 65.04 10.19 43.90
CA TYR A 165 65.63 11.03 42.85
C TYR A 165 65.08 12.46 42.74
N ASP A 166 64.30 12.92 43.72
CA ASP A 166 63.69 14.25 43.69
C ASP A 166 64.76 15.36 43.87
N ARG A 167 65.10 16.03 42.77
CA ARG A 167 66.01 17.20 42.72
C ARG A 167 65.55 18.19 41.65
N GLU A 168 65.27 19.43 42.04
CA GLU A 168 64.89 20.50 41.12
C GLU A 168 66.11 21.20 40.49
N LEU A 169 65.92 21.82 39.32
CA LEU A 169 66.93 22.65 38.68
C LEU A 169 66.98 24.05 39.31
N SER A 170 68.16 24.42 39.83
CA SER A 170 68.49 25.78 40.25
C SER A 170 68.71 26.70 39.05
N ILE A 171 68.73 28.01 39.30
CA ILE A 171 68.97 29.04 38.27
C ILE A 171 70.27 28.78 37.47
N SER A 172 71.27 28.17 38.11
CA SER A 172 72.57 27.82 37.54
C SER A 172 72.60 26.49 36.77
N GLU A 173 71.45 25.87 36.50
CA GLU A 173 71.25 24.55 35.86
C GLU A 173 71.75 23.36 36.71
N THR A 174 72.02 23.53 38.02
CA THR A 174 72.41 22.45 38.93
C THR A 174 71.19 21.79 39.58
N ARG A 175 71.31 20.53 40.05
CA ARG A 175 70.19 19.77 40.67
C ARG A 175 70.26 19.74 42.21
N VAL A 176 69.29 20.39 42.87
CA VAL A 176 69.25 20.67 44.32
C VAL A 176 67.99 20.05 44.98
N LYS A 177 68.05 19.70 46.27
CA LYS A 177 66.89 19.23 47.06
C LYS A 177 66.08 20.42 47.62
N PRO A 178 64.76 20.51 47.40
CA PRO A 178 63.96 21.63 47.94
C PRO A 178 63.52 21.49 49.40
N ALA A 179 63.32 20.27 49.91
CA ALA A 179 62.70 20.03 51.21
C ALA A 179 63.52 20.60 52.38
N ASP A 180 64.84 20.52 52.29
CA ASP A 180 65.80 20.97 53.31
C ASP A 180 65.77 22.51 53.52
N ILE A 181 65.08 23.27 52.66
CA ILE A 181 64.96 24.74 52.70
C ILE A 181 63.55 25.18 53.15
N LEU A 182 62.51 24.33 52.96
CA LEU A 182 61.10 24.74 53.07
C LEU A 182 60.38 24.28 54.35
N HIS A 183 60.94 23.35 55.13
CA HIS A 183 60.23 22.68 56.22
C HIS A 183 60.92 22.83 57.59
N ASN A 184 61.12 24.08 58.02
CA ASN A 184 61.52 24.39 59.40
C ASN A 184 60.28 24.45 60.31
N SER A 185 60.09 23.46 61.19
CA SER A 185 58.84 23.25 61.94
C SER A 185 58.68 24.11 63.21
N SER A 186 59.57 25.07 63.47
CA SER A 186 59.64 25.79 64.75
C SER A 186 58.63 26.95 64.92
N LEU A 187 57.46 26.95 64.23
CA LEU A 187 56.77 28.20 63.88
C LEU A 187 55.19 28.37 64.09
N ILE A 188 54.24 27.38 64.35
CA ILE A 188 52.68 27.50 64.34
C ILE A 188 51.72 26.41 65.14
N LEU A 189 50.32 26.50 65.37
CA LEU A 189 49.24 25.57 66.08
C LEU A 189 47.58 25.68 65.89
N GLY A 190 46.59 24.70 66.21
CA GLY A 190 45.04 24.83 66.50
C GLY A 190 43.87 23.67 66.25
N LYS A 191 42.45 23.81 66.42
CA LYS A 191 41.17 22.99 65.87
C LYS A 191 39.60 23.17 66.38
N GLN A 192 38.43 22.80 65.64
CA GLN A 192 36.86 22.84 65.98
C GLN A 192 35.41 22.20 65.32
N ILE A 193 34.92 21.71 64.07
CA ILE A 193 33.76 20.67 63.78
C ILE A 193 32.59 20.23 62.56
N ILE A 194 32.12 20.49 61.20
CA ILE A 194 30.64 20.12 60.55
C ILE A 194 30.16 19.84 58.86
N HIS A 195 28.88 19.60 58.12
CA HIS A 195 28.47 19.16 56.52
C HIS A 195 26.97 19.06 55.57
N ILE A 196 26.70 18.84 54.12
CA ILE A 196 25.34 18.81 53.10
C ILE A 196 24.96 17.99 51.57
N LEU A 197 23.85 18.12 50.58
CA LEU A 197 23.18 17.23 49.29
C LEU A 197 22.22 17.66 47.85
N PRO A 198 21.62 16.82 46.76
CA PRO A 198 20.96 17.03 45.22
C PRO A 198 19.62 16.31 44.29
N GLU A 199 19.25 16.35 42.85
CA GLU A 199 17.90 16.00 41.87
C GLU A 199 17.67 15.35 40.23
N GLY A 200 16.56 15.41 39.24
CA GLY A 200 16.07 14.57 37.86
C GLY A 200 15.11 14.92 36.41
N SER A 201 14.51 14.06 35.34
CA SER A 201 13.63 14.33 33.92
C SER A 201 12.94 13.27 32.69
N ALA A 202 12.07 13.52 31.51
CA ALA A 202 11.14 12.61 30.44
C ALA A 202 10.71 12.66 28.76
N VAL A 203 9.50 12.11 28.12
CA VAL A 203 8.94 11.84 26.58
C VAL A 203 7.33 11.70 25.95
N LEU A 204 6.86 11.02 24.74
CA LEU A 204 5.47 11.00 23.84
C LEU A 204 4.86 9.75 22.83
N ASN A 205 3.61 9.75 22.09
CA ASN A 205 2.81 8.81 21.08
C ASN A 205 3.60 8.09 19.94
N PRO A 206 3.90 6.79 20.05
CA PRO A 206 4.96 6.19 19.25
C PRO A 206 4.59 5.13 18.19
N GLU A 207 3.39 4.56 18.19
CA GLU A 207 3.09 3.34 17.39
C GLU A 207 2.33 3.61 16.07
N HIS A 208 2.00 4.87 15.76
CA HIS A 208 1.26 5.28 14.54
C HIS A 208 -0.07 4.54 14.29
N ALA A 209 -0.81 4.19 15.36
CA ALA A 209 -2.15 3.60 15.23
C ALA A 209 -3.15 4.57 14.57
N SER A 210 -4.08 4.03 13.77
CA SER A 210 -5.17 4.81 13.16
C SER A 210 -6.33 5.01 14.15
N PHE A 211 -7.00 6.16 14.04
CA PHE A 211 -8.11 6.51 14.93
C PHE A 211 -9.24 7.19 14.14
N CYS A 212 -10.48 6.80 14.42
CA CYS A 212 -11.67 7.44 13.89
C CYS A 212 -12.79 7.56 14.93
N ILE A 213 -13.64 8.58 14.79
CA ILE A 213 -14.81 8.85 15.64
C ILE A 213 -16.08 8.85 14.77
N ASP A 214 -17.18 8.33 15.30
CA ASP A 214 -18.51 8.38 14.68
C ASP A 214 -19.60 8.27 15.77
N SER A 215 -20.88 8.29 15.39
CA SER A 215 -22.04 8.15 16.28
C SER A 215 -21.99 6.90 17.17
N GLU A 216 -21.41 5.80 16.68
CA GLU A 216 -21.15 4.60 17.49
C GLU A 216 -19.85 4.73 18.29
N LYS A 217 -18.74 5.08 17.61
CA LYS A 217 -17.40 5.22 18.20
C LYS A 217 -17.19 6.65 18.74
N THR A 218 -17.97 7.03 19.75
CA THR A 218 -18.01 8.41 20.30
C THR A 218 -16.73 8.87 21.04
N GLN A 219 -15.74 8.00 21.25
CA GLN A 219 -14.43 8.35 21.81
C GLN A 219 -13.33 7.35 21.41
N VAL A 220 -12.09 7.84 21.30
CA VAL A 220 -10.88 7.04 21.06
C VAL A 220 -9.79 7.34 22.09
N MET A 221 -8.84 6.43 22.29
CA MET A 221 -7.76 6.55 23.27
C MET A 221 -6.42 6.83 22.58
N LEU A 222 -5.85 8.02 22.79
CA LEU A 222 -4.54 8.41 22.27
C LEU A 222 -3.43 8.07 23.29
N PRO A 223 -2.41 7.25 22.94
CA PRO A 223 -1.34 6.87 23.86
C PRO A 223 -0.24 7.93 23.99
N ILE A 224 0.22 8.22 25.22
CA ILE A 224 1.30 9.17 25.52
C ILE A 224 2.37 8.45 26.37
N ARG A 225 3.58 8.24 25.82
CA ARG A 225 4.66 7.46 26.45
C ARG A 225 5.64 8.31 27.28
N VAL A 226 5.62 8.20 28.62
CA VAL A 226 6.53 8.94 29.52
C VAL A 226 7.63 8.05 30.12
N ASN A 227 8.73 8.63 30.61
CA ASN A 227 9.95 7.90 31.01
C ASN A 227 10.76 8.69 32.06
N GLN A 228 11.08 8.13 33.23
CA GLN A 228 11.87 8.78 34.31
C GLN A 228 11.23 10.03 34.97
N THR A 229 9.90 10.14 35.00
CA THR A 229 9.11 11.24 35.63
C THR A 229 7.71 10.81 36.06
N THR A 230 7.06 11.63 36.87
CA THR A 230 5.64 11.55 37.25
C THR A 230 4.87 12.82 36.87
N PRO A 231 4.43 12.96 35.60
CA PRO A 231 3.88 14.23 35.11
C PRO A 231 2.64 14.69 35.88
N ILE A 232 2.61 15.98 36.23
CA ILE A 232 1.50 16.64 36.93
C ILE A 232 0.57 17.43 36.00
N THR A 233 1.06 17.86 34.85
CA THR A 233 0.26 18.48 33.78
C THR A 233 0.75 18.03 32.40
N ILE A 234 -0.18 17.88 31.46
CA ILE A 234 0.08 17.59 30.05
C ILE A 234 -0.86 18.47 29.23
N GLU A 235 -0.35 19.08 28.16
CA GLU A 235 -1.10 19.90 27.22
C GLU A 235 -0.90 19.41 25.79
N LEU A 236 -1.97 19.40 25.00
CA LEU A 236 -1.99 19.07 23.58
C LEU A 236 -2.62 20.22 22.79
N LEU A 237 -2.34 20.29 21.50
CA LEU A 237 -3.00 21.15 20.53
C LEU A 237 -3.78 20.26 19.55
N ARG A 238 -5.05 20.57 19.28
CA ARG A 238 -5.83 19.97 18.19
C ARG A 238 -6.11 21.01 17.12
N PHE A 239 -5.85 20.69 15.85
CA PHE A 239 -6.41 21.41 14.70
C PHE A 239 -7.72 20.75 14.29
N ASP A 240 -8.77 21.54 14.16
CA ASP A 240 -10.09 21.10 13.77
C ASP A 240 -10.20 20.84 12.27
N LEU A 241 -10.82 19.73 11.84
CA LEU A 241 -10.89 19.36 10.41
C LEU A 241 -11.87 20.24 9.63
N GLU A 242 -12.97 20.66 10.26
CA GLU A 242 -14.02 21.45 9.60
C GLU A 242 -13.70 22.95 9.58
N SER A 243 -13.31 23.52 10.73
CA SER A 243 -13.08 24.96 10.86
C SER A 243 -11.62 25.42 10.68
N GLY A 244 -10.66 24.49 10.63
CA GLY A 244 -9.22 24.77 10.59
C GLY A 244 -8.65 25.43 11.85
N GLN A 245 -9.48 25.72 12.86
CA GLN A 245 -9.09 26.41 14.09
C GLN A 245 -8.29 25.50 15.02
N ASN A 246 -7.47 26.09 15.90
CA ASN A 246 -6.68 25.37 16.89
C ASN A 246 -7.28 25.46 18.31
N GLU A 247 -7.34 24.32 18.99
CA GLU A 247 -7.91 24.16 20.34
C GLU A 247 -6.86 23.53 21.26
N THR A 248 -6.49 24.22 22.35
CA THR A 248 -5.52 23.70 23.32
C THR A 248 -6.24 22.88 24.39
N ILE A 249 -5.79 21.64 24.59
CA ILE A 249 -6.42 20.65 25.47
C ILE A 249 -5.45 20.35 26.63
N SER A 250 -5.78 20.86 27.82
CA SER A 250 -5.04 20.58 29.07
C SER A 250 -5.62 19.37 29.81
N VAL A 251 -4.81 18.36 30.11
CA VAL A 251 -5.23 17.16 30.85
C VAL A 251 -5.31 17.49 32.36
N PRO A 252 -6.49 17.39 33.01
CA PRO A 252 -6.63 17.77 34.41
C PRO A 252 -5.91 16.77 35.35
N PRO A 253 -5.26 17.23 36.44
CA PRO A 253 -4.42 16.37 37.29
C PRO A 253 -5.14 15.14 37.89
N LYS A 254 -6.46 15.20 38.09
CA LYS A 254 -7.27 14.05 38.53
C LYS A 254 -7.31 12.93 37.49
N GLN A 255 -7.49 13.30 36.21
CA GLN A 255 -7.50 12.37 35.08
C GLN A 255 -6.10 11.83 34.81
N LEU A 256 -5.08 12.68 34.88
CA LEU A 256 -3.68 12.26 34.70
C LEU A 256 -3.24 11.24 35.76
N LYS A 257 -3.61 11.43 37.04
CA LYS A 257 -3.40 10.43 38.10
C LYS A 257 -4.14 9.11 37.85
N HIS A 258 -5.31 9.13 37.22
CA HIS A 258 -6.00 7.91 36.79
C HIS A 258 -5.25 7.21 35.65
N MET A 259 -4.80 7.95 34.63
CA MET A 259 -4.03 7.44 33.50
C MET A 259 -2.72 6.79 33.95
N ILE A 260 -1.98 7.43 34.87
CA ILE A 260 -0.75 6.87 35.48
C ILE A 260 -1.07 5.59 36.26
N LYS A 261 -2.13 5.58 37.08
CA LYS A 261 -2.56 4.39 37.83
C LYS A 261 -2.96 3.23 36.90
N GLN A 262 -3.53 3.54 35.72
CA GLN A 262 -3.90 2.57 34.71
C GLN A 262 -2.67 2.02 33.95
N ALA A 263 -1.71 2.87 33.57
CA ALA A 263 -0.45 2.44 32.94
C ALA A 263 0.43 1.59 33.86
N ASN A 264 0.38 1.86 35.17
CA ASN A 264 1.04 1.03 36.19
C ASN A 264 0.32 -0.31 36.47
N LYS A 265 -0.90 -0.54 35.96
CA LYS A 265 -1.71 -1.74 36.23
C LYS A 265 -1.24 -2.94 35.38
N GLY A 266 0.00 -3.37 35.63
CA GLY A 266 0.72 -4.43 34.91
C GLY A 266 2.24 -4.41 35.14
N HIS A 267 2.78 -3.32 35.71
CA HIS A 267 4.20 -3.15 35.98
C HIS A 267 4.53 -3.33 37.47
N SER A 268 5.76 -3.74 37.78
CA SER A 268 6.23 -3.88 39.17
C SER A 268 6.52 -2.51 39.81
N SER A 269 6.31 -2.38 41.12
CA SER A 269 6.67 -1.16 41.88
C SER A 269 8.18 -0.88 41.93
N SER A 270 9.00 -1.89 41.62
CA SER A 270 10.46 -1.76 41.48
C SER A 270 10.91 -1.19 40.13
N ASP A 271 10.02 -1.15 39.13
CA ASP A 271 10.39 -0.96 37.73
C ASP A 271 10.27 0.51 37.29
N ILE A 272 11.09 1.37 37.89
CA ILE A 272 11.07 2.83 37.75
C ILE A 272 11.60 3.29 36.38
N TYR A 273 12.39 2.46 35.70
CA TYR A 273 13.12 2.83 34.47
C TYR A 273 12.45 2.43 33.16
N THR A 274 11.35 1.67 33.20
CA THR A 274 10.57 1.34 31.99
C THR A 274 9.57 2.45 31.68
N PRO A 275 9.30 2.73 30.38
CA PRO A 275 8.35 3.76 29.99
C PRO A 275 6.90 3.41 30.37
N ARG A 276 6.01 4.40 30.35
CA ARG A 276 4.57 4.27 30.69
C ARG A 276 3.68 4.91 29.64
N ASP A 277 2.75 4.13 29.09
CA ASP A 277 1.79 4.59 28.08
C ASP A 277 0.48 5.04 28.72
N LEU A 278 0.29 6.36 28.78
CA LEU A 278 -0.88 7.02 29.33
C LEU A 278 -1.95 7.16 28.25
N GLN A 279 -3.11 6.52 28.45
CA GLN A 279 -4.21 6.53 27.46
C GLN A 279 -5.14 7.72 27.67
N LEU A 280 -5.15 8.68 26.73
CA LEU A 280 -5.95 9.90 26.76
C LEU A 280 -7.25 9.73 25.94
N PRO A 281 -8.44 9.70 26.57
CA PRO A 281 -9.70 9.69 25.83
C PRO A 281 -9.97 11.04 25.14
N VAL A 282 -10.25 11.01 23.84
CA VAL A 282 -10.66 12.18 23.03
C VAL A 282 -11.97 11.92 22.29
N LYS A 283 -12.73 13.00 22.03
CA LYS A 283 -14.13 12.97 21.51
C LYS A 283 -14.40 13.89 20.32
N LYS A 284 -13.36 14.52 19.76
CA LYS A 284 -13.44 15.43 18.62
C LYS A 284 -12.47 14.96 17.55
N THR A 285 -12.87 15.06 16.29
CA THR A 285 -11.99 14.87 15.13
C THR A 285 -10.97 16.00 15.04
N GLY A 286 -9.83 15.74 14.41
CA GLY A 286 -8.74 16.73 14.29
C GLY A 286 -7.35 16.13 14.27
N ILE A 287 -6.35 16.98 14.01
CA ILE A 287 -4.92 16.62 14.06
C ILE A 287 -4.37 17.06 15.42
N TYR A 288 -3.92 16.09 16.22
CA TYR A 288 -3.44 16.27 17.59
C TYR A 288 -1.90 16.31 17.66
N LYS A 289 -1.34 17.22 18.47
CA LYS A 289 0.11 17.46 18.67
C LYS A 289 0.43 17.74 20.14
N LEU A 290 1.57 17.26 20.68
CA LEU A 290 1.92 17.48 22.10
C LEU A 290 2.54 18.87 22.35
N LEU A 291 1.92 19.65 23.22
CA LEU A 291 2.29 21.04 23.50
C LEU A 291 3.16 21.22 24.75
N ARG A 292 2.90 20.53 25.87
CA ARG A 292 3.68 20.71 27.12
C ARG A 292 3.55 19.53 28.08
N VAL A 293 4.58 19.29 28.90
CA VAL A 293 4.61 18.31 30.00
C VAL A 293 5.43 18.87 31.17
N VAL A 294 4.94 18.73 32.41
CA VAL A 294 5.61 19.21 33.64
C VAL A 294 5.63 18.10 34.69
N ASP A 295 6.75 17.93 35.40
CA ASP A 295 6.94 16.90 36.45
C ASP A 295 6.53 17.37 37.86
N ASP A 296 6.54 16.48 38.85
CA ASP A 296 6.16 16.79 40.24
C ASP A 296 7.11 17.78 40.95
N SER A 297 8.40 17.83 40.55
CA SER A 297 9.35 18.90 40.89
C SER A 297 8.99 20.27 40.29
N LYS A 298 7.93 20.33 39.45
CA LYS A 298 7.42 21.51 38.70
C LYS A 298 8.30 21.98 37.55
N LEU A 299 9.33 21.23 37.15
CA LEU A 299 10.16 21.53 35.99
C LEU A 299 9.49 21.06 34.67
N GLU A 300 9.70 21.82 33.59
CA GLU A 300 9.23 21.42 32.24
C GLU A 300 10.10 20.29 31.68
N VAL A 301 9.46 19.39 30.96
CA VAL A 301 9.99 18.09 30.60
C VAL A 301 10.21 17.95 29.10
N ARG A 302 11.35 17.37 28.70
CA ARG A 302 11.74 17.21 27.29
C ARG A 302 10.69 16.39 26.52
N ARG A 303 10.44 16.78 25.26
CA ARG A 303 9.45 16.14 24.37
C ARG A 303 10.00 15.89 22.97
N ARG A 304 9.35 14.97 22.24
CA ARG A 304 9.39 14.88 20.77
C ARG A 304 8.05 15.37 20.22
N SER A 305 7.97 15.71 18.94
CA SER A 305 6.73 16.05 18.24
C SER A 305 6.40 14.98 17.20
N LEU A 306 5.22 14.39 17.30
CA LEU A 306 4.58 13.59 16.26
C LEU A 306 3.12 14.05 16.20
N ASP A 307 2.59 14.21 15.00
CA ASP A 307 1.19 14.57 14.78
C ASP A 307 0.32 13.31 14.67
N THR A 308 -0.95 13.40 15.06
CA THR A 308 -1.88 12.26 15.04
C THR A 308 -3.26 12.70 14.56
N LEU A 309 -3.67 12.23 13.38
CA LEU A 309 -4.99 12.48 12.81
C LEU A 309 -6.03 11.57 13.46
N VAL A 310 -7.13 12.16 13.91
CA VAL A 310 -8.38 11.48 14.31
C VAL A 310 -9.46 11.90 13.31
N ALA A 311 -9.76 11.01 12.37
CA ALA A 311 -10.74 11.24 11.31
C ALA A 311 -12.19 10.94 11.77
N THR A 312 -13.19 11.23 10.95
CA THR A 312 -14.48 10.53 11.06
C THR A 312 -14.32 9.09 10.57
N CYS A 313 -15.09 8.14 11.10
CA CYS A 313 -15.00 6.78 10.59
C CYS A 313 -15.56 6.67 9.16
N PRO A 314 -14.93 5.88 8.27
CA PRO A 314 -15.49 5.61 6.96
C PRO A 314 -16.83 4.88 7.10
N LYS A 315 -17.77 5.19 6.22
CA LYS A 315 -19.06 4.50 6.12
C LYS A 315 -19.56 4.45 4.69
N ALA A 316 -20.41 3.48 4.38
CA ALA A 316 -21.12 3.45 3.11
C ALA A 316 -22.53 2.89 3.24
N LEU A 317 -23.37 3.24 2.27
CA LEU A 317 -24.73 2.77 2.09
C LEU A 317 -25.05 2.61 0.59
N ILE A 318 -26.03 1.78 0.27
CA ILE A 318 -26.58 1.69 -1.08
C ILE A 318 -27.79 2.64 -1.15
N ARG A 319 -27.79 3.56 -2.10
CA ARG A 319 -28.94 4.42 -2.38
C ARG A 319 -30.07 3.56 -2.93
N THR A 320 -31.25 3.65 -2.33
CA THR A 320 -32.37 2.78 -2.69
C THR A 320 -32.81 2.95 -4.14
N SER A 321 -33.11 1.82 -4.76
CA SER A 321 -33.52 1.65 -6.16
C SER A 321 -34.93 1.04 -6.19
N ALA A 322 -35.60 1.03 -7.34
CA ALA A 322 -36.87 0.33 -7.47
C ALA A 322 -36.67 -1.19 -7.28
N ASP A 323 -37.55 -1.83 -6.52
CA ASP A 323 -37.49 -3.25 -6.16
C ASP A 323 -37.76 -4.19 -7.35
N HIS A 324 -38.21 -3.63 -8.48
CA HIS A 324 -38.51 -4.33 -9.72
C HIS A 324 -37.83 -3.66 -10.91
N ARG A 325 -37.21 -4.47 -11.76
CA ARG A 325 -36.51 -4.09 -13.00
C ARG A 325 -36.90 -5.06 -14.11
N CYS A 326 -36.71 -4.68 -15.37
CA CYS A 326 -36.85 -5.60 -16.49
C CYS A 326 -35.49 -6.02 -17.04
N LYS A 327 -35.42 -7.25 -17.56
CA LYS A 327 -34.27 -7.74 -18.31
C LYS A 327 -33.93 -6.80 -19.48
N GLY A 328 -32.65 -6.51 -19.65
CA GLY A 328 -32.13 -5.51 -20.60
C GLY A 328 -31.93 -4.11 -20.01
N GLU A 329 -32.55 -3.78 -18.87
CA GLU A 329 -32.30 -2.50 -18.19
C GLU A 329 -30.96 -2.50 -17.42
N LEU A 330 -30.56 -1.32 -16.95
CA LEU A 330 -29.39 -1.16 -16.09
C LEU A 330 -29.81 -1.27 -14.61
N SER A 331 -28.93 -1.82 -13.77
CA SER A 331 -29.10 -1.87 -12.31
C SER A 331 -29.36 -0.49 -11.70
N ASN A 332 -28.67 0.54 -12.21
CA ASN A 332 -28.78 1.95 -11.80
C ASN A 332 -28.83 2.12 -10.26
N LEU A 333 -27.83 1.52 -9.60
CA LEU A 333 -27.59 1.67 -8.17
C LEU A 333 -26.54 2.76 -7.95
N THR A 334 -26.50 3.30 -6.74
CA THR A 334 -25.42 4.21 -6.33
C THR A 334 -24.89 3.79 -4.98
N LEU A 335 -23.63 3.38 -4.92
CA LEU A 335 -22.91 3.22 -3.66
C LEU A 335 -22.53 4.62 -3.19
N VAL A 336 -23.00 5.02 -2.01
CA VAL A 336 -22.61 6.29 -1.38
C VAL A 336 -21.59 5.97 -0.30
N VAL A 337 -20.36 6.47 -0.49
CA VAL A 337 -19.22 6.23 0.41
C VAL A 337 -18.81 7.56 1.02
N GLU A 338 -18.55 7.61 2.33
CA GLU A 338 -18.19 8.82 3.06
C GLU A 338 -17.00 8.53 3.99
N GLY A 339 -15.95 9.34 3.92
CA GLY A 339 -14.72 9.21 4.72
C GLY A 339 -13.54 9.98 4.14
N THR A 340 -12.37 9.92 4.77
CA THR A 340 -11.14 10.62 4.31
C THR A 340 -10.50 9.91 3.10
N PRO A 341 -10.47 10.51 1.89
CA PRO A 341 -10.01 9.81 0.67
C PRO A 341 -8.47 9.73 0.53
N PRO A 342 -7.94 8.82 -0.31
CA PRO A 342 -8.65 7.84 -1.14
C PRO A 342 -9.33 6.73 -0.32
N LEU A 343 -10.56 6.39 -0.69
CA LEU A 343 -11.38 5.35 -0.08
C LEU A 343 -11.25 4.03 -0.86
N LYS A 344 -11.50 2.91 -0.19
CA LYS A 344 -11.62 1.57 -0.82
C LYS A 344 -12.90 0.92 -0.37
N ILE A 345 -13.56 0.17 -1.25
CA ILE A 345 -14.82 -0.51 -0.94
C ILE A 345 -14.84 -1.92 -1.54
N LYS A 346 -15.39 -2.86 -0.78
CA LYS A 346 -15.55 -4.26 -1.14
C LYS A 346 -17.04 -4.60 -1.07
N TYR A 347 -17.59 -5.17 -2.13
CA TYR A 347 -19.00 -5.52 -2.22
C TYR A 347 -19.20 -6.88 -2.92
N SER A 348 -20.20 -7.64 -2.48
CA SER A 348 -20.63 -8.86 -3.16
C SER A 348 -21.91 -8.61 -3.94
N ARG A 349 -22.03 -9.29 -5.10
CA ARG A 349 -23.21 -9.28 -5.95
C ARG A 349 -23.68 -10.72 -6.15
N LYS A 350 -24.82 -11.06 -5.55
CA LYS A 350 -25.44 -12.38 -5.63
C LYS A 350 -26.58 -12.35 -6.65
N VAL A 351 -26.46 -13.15 -7.70
CA VAL A 351 -27.48 -13.31 -8.76
C VAL A 351 -28.01 -14.73 -8.67
N ASN A 352 -29.31 -14.89 -8.36
CA ASN A 352 -29.94 -16.19 -8.12
C ASN A 352 -29.13 -17.12 -7.20
N LYS A 353 -28.56 -16.53 -6.13
CA LYS A 353 -27.69 -17.17 -5.11
C LYS A 353 -26.28 -17.59 -5.56
N ILE A 354 -25.87 -17.26 -6.79
CA ILE A 354 -24.47 -17.36 -7.24
C ILE A 354 -23.77 -16.04 -6.92
N ASP A 355 -22.66 -16.10 -6.19
CA ASP A 355 -21.93 -14.92 -5.72
C ASP A 355 -20.79 -14.52 -6.68
N HIS A 356 -20.70 -13.23 -6.96
CA HIS A 356 -19.62 -12.59 -7.69
C HIS A 356 -19.09 -11.42 -6.83
N GLY A 357 -18.05 -11.69 -6.03
CA GLY A 357 -17.38 -10.68 -5.22
C GLY A 357 -16.52 -9.74 -6.06
N VAL A 358 -16.65 -8.42 -5.82
CA VAL A 358 -15.91 -7.37 -6.53
C VAL A 358 -15.29 -6.39 -5.51
N SER A 359 -14.04 -5.99 -5.73
CA SER A 359 -13.29 -5.11 -4.82
C SER A 359 -12.67 -3.93 -5.55
N PHE A 360 -13.00 -2.72 -5.13
CA PHE A 360 -12.45 -1.48 -5.68
C PHE A 360 -11.31 -0.96 -4.80
N GLN A 361 -10.12 -0.75 -5.40
CA GLN A 361 -8.89 -0.49 -4.65
C GLN A 361 -8.54 1.01 -4.49
N SER A 362 -9.22 1.89 -5.23
CA SER A 362 -9.15 3.35 -5.03
C SER A 362 -10.41 4.06 -5.55
N ILE A 363 -10.95 4.95 -4.71
CA ILE A 363 -12.03 5.91 -4.98
C ILE A 363 -11.57 7.27 -4.42
N GLN A 364 -11.46 8.28 -5.27
CA GLN A 364 -11.07 9.65 -4.89
C GLN A 364 -11.81 10.68 -5.76
N PRO A 365 -12.03 11.92 -5.28
CA PRO A 365 -12.57 13.01 -6.11
C PRO A 365 -11.61 13.41 -7.25
N GLU A 366 -12.12 14.07 -8.29
CA GLU A 366 -11.25 14.64 -9.33
C GLU A 366 -10.35 15.76 -8.77
N ASN A 367 -9.10 15.80 -9.21
CA ASN A 367 -8.05 16.75 -8.77
C ASN A 367 -7.68 16.66 -7.27
N PHE A 368 -8.12 15.63 -6.55
CA PHE A 368 -7.83 15.45 -5.13
C PHE A 368 -6.40 14.92 -4.90
N ARG A 369 -5.65 15.59 -4.02
CA ARG A 369 -4.30 15.18 -3.58
C ARG A 369 -4.27 15.06 -2.07
N SER A 370 -3.67 14.01 -1.54
CA SER A 370 -3.55 13.76 -0.10
C SER A 370 -2.14 13.31 0.27
N PRO A 371 -1.52 13.88 1.33
CA PRO A 371 -0.21 13.47 1.82
C PRO A 371 -0.21 12.05 2.42
N LEU A 372 -1.39 11.47 2.72
CA LEU A 372 -1.52 10.10 3.22
C LEU A 372 -1.23 9.01 2.17
N ILE A 373 -1.07 9.40 0.89
CA ILE A 373 -0.82 8.46 -0.22
C ILE A 373 0.66 8.01 -0.25
N GLY A 374 1.57 8.75 0.38
CA GLY A 374 2.99 8.40 0.44
C GLY A 374 3.32 7.29 1.44
N GLN A 375 4.22 6.37 1.06
CA GLN A 375 4.86 5.46 2.01
C GLN A 375 5.94 6.13 2.91
N GLY A 376 6.14 7.45 2.77
CA GLY A 376 7.00 8.25 3.64
C GLY A 376 6.36 8.54 5.01
N ARG A 377 7.15 8.51 6.08
CA ARG A 377 6.70 8.94 7.41
C ARG A 377 6.79 10.47 7.51
N VAL A 378 5.66 11.15 7.49
CA VAL A 378 5.57 12.60 7.64
C VAL A 378 5.43 12.96 9.13
N ASP A 379 6.52 13.43 9.75
CA ASP A 379 6.55 13.78 11.20
C ASP A 379 5.72 15.02 11.58
N SER A 380 5.32 15.86 10.60
CA SER A 380 4.45 17.02 10.80
C SER A 380 3.42 17.09 9.68
N LEU A 381 2.15 16.82 9.99
CA LEU A 381 1.05 16.72 9.00
C LEU A 381 0.51 18.08 8.53
N ILE A 382 0.99 19.17 9.12
CA ILE A 382 0.59 20.55 8.83
C ILE A 382 1.84 21.40 8.64
N ASP A 383 1.88 22.18 7.56
CA ASP A 383 2.81 23.31 7.42
C ASP A 383 2.20 24.54 8.12
N PRO A 384 2.87 25.14 9.13
CA PRO A 384 2.34 26.29 9.85
C PRO A 384 2.29 27.59 9.02
N SER A 385 2.83 27.62 7.80
CA SER A 385 2.76 28.75 6.88
C SER A 385 1.57 28.70 5.91
N ASN A 386 1.04 27.51 5.61
CA ASN A 386 -0.15 27.33 4.78
C ASN A 386 -0.89 26.01 5.12
N PRO A 387 -1.82 26.03 6.09
CA PRO A 387 -2.50 24.83 6.56
C PRO A 387 -3.66 24.43 5.63
N ASP A 388 -3.34 23.78 4.50
CA ASP A 388 -4.36 23.02 3.76
C ASP A 388 -4.74 21.76 4.57
N ILE A 389 -6.01 21.71 4.98
CA ILE A 389 -6.62 20.64 5.77
C ILE A 389 -7.70 19.89 4.94
N SER A 390 -7.98 20.34 3.70
CA SER A 390 -9.05 19.79 2.85
C SER A 390 -8.87 18.30 2.53
N TRP A 391 -7.63 17.83 2.43
CA TRP A 391 -7.27 16.42 2.25
C TRP A 391 -7.65 15.51 3.43
N ALA A 392 -7.77 16.07 4.64
CA ALA A 392 -8.10 15.32 5.86
C ALA A 392 -9.61 15.25 6.13
N GLN A 393 -10.39 16.11 5.48
CA GLN A 393 -11.85 16.14 5.59
C GLN A 393 -12.49 14.89 4.97
N ALA A 394 -13.61 14.46 5.54
CA ALA A 394 -14.38 13.38 4.94
C ALA A 394 -15.15 13.89 3.72
N GLN A 395 -14.96 13.20 2.59
CA GLN A 395 -15.67 13.48 1.35
C GLN A 395 -16.74 12.42 1.12
N ARG A 396 -17.92 12.85 0.65
CA ARG A 396 -18.99 11.95 0.22
C ARG A 396 -18.89 11.75 -1.30
N ILE A 397 -18.70 10.51 -1.71
CA ILE A 397 -18.47 10.12 -3.11
C ILE A 397 -19.57 9.14 -3.53
N GLU A 398 -20.22 9.40 -4.67
CA GLU A 398 -21.28 8.56 -5.21
C GLU A 398 -20.72 7.74 -6.41
N VAL A 399 -20.69 6.42 -6.26
CA VAL A 399 -20.18 5.48 -7.28
C VAL A 399 -21.37 4.77 -7.95
N PRO A 400 -21.68 5.05 -9.22
CA PRO A 400 -22.80 4.42 -9.92
C PRO A 400 -22.46 3.00 -10.37
N LEU A 401 -23.31 2.03 -10.03
CA LEU A 401 -23.28 0.67 -10.60
C LEU A 401 -24.34 0.59 -11.70
N ASN A 402 -23.89 0.67 -12.94
CA ASN A 402 -24.69 0.61 -14.17
C ASN A 402 -24.42 -0.70 -14.93
N GLU A 403 -24.74 -1.82 -14.28
CA GLU A 403 -24.57 -3.17 -14.82
C GLU A 403 -25.80 -3.58 -15.64
N SER A 404 -25.60 -4.24 -16.79
CA SER A 404 -26.69 -4.72 -17.66
C SER A 404 -27.39 -5.95 -17.05
N LEU A 405 -28.70 -5.86 -16.83
CA LEU A 405 -29.50 -6.92 -16.21
C LEU A 405 -29.86 -8.01 -17.23
N SER A 406 -28.89 -8.86 -17.55
CA SER A 406 -28.98 -9.91 -18.58
C SER A 406 -29.75 -11.16 -18.15
N THR A 407 -29.92 -11.40 -16.85
CA THR A 407 -30.58 -12.59 -16.29
C THR A 407 -31.73 -12.22 -15.37
N GLY A 408 -32.91 -12.78 -15.61
CA GLY A 408 -34.06 -12.65 -14.71
C GLY A 408 -33.85 -13.36 -13.36
N GLY A 409 -34.66 -12.99 -12.37
CA GLY A 409 -34.64 -13.52 -11.01
C GLY A 409 -34.13 -12.53 -9.96
N GLU A 410 -33.56 -13.05 -8.89
CA GLU A 410 -33.18 -12.30 -7.69
C GLU A 410 -31.75 -11.74 -7.79
N TRP A 411 -31.61 -10.43 -7.59
CA TRP A 411 -30.33 -9.74 -7.53
C TRP A 411 -30.16 -9.06 -6.16
N ILE A 412 -29.05 -9.35 -5.48
CA ILE A 412 -28.69 -8.80 -4.17
C ILE A 412 -27.29 -8.19 -4.25
N TYR A 413 -27.14 -6.95 -3.81
CA TYR A 413 -25.86 -6.25 -3.68
C TYR A 413 -25.64 -5.93 -2.20
N THR A 414 -24.47 -6.28 -1.66
CA THR A 414 -24.11 -6.07 -0.25
C THR A 414 -22.74 -5.45 -0.14
N ILE A 415 -22.62 -4.32 0.57
CA ILE A 415 -21.32 -3.74 0.95
C ILE A 415 -20.76 -4.53 2.12
N GLU A 416 -19.52 -4.99 2.00
CA GLU A 416 -18.84 -5.80 3.01
C GLU A 416 -17.90 -4.96 3.87
N GLU A 417 -17.02 -4.15 3.24
CA GLU A 417 -16.00 -3.37 3.92
C GLU A 417 -15.78 -2.01 3.23
N VAL A 418 -15.46 -1.00 4.04
CA VAL A 418 -14.97 0.32 3.59
C VAL A 418 -13.70 0.66 4.36
N HIS A 419 -12.65 1.08 3.63
CA HIS A 419 -11.36 1.48 4.20
C HIS A 419 -11.08 2.95 3.83
N ASP A 420 -10.53 3.73 4.76
CA ASP A 420 -10.09 5.10 4.51
C ASP A 420 -8.58 5.23 4.27
N ALA A 421 -8.12 6.44 3.93
CA ALA A 421 -6.70 6.74 3.73
C ALA A 421 -5.85 6.67 5.00
N CYS A 422 -6.46 6.69 6.18
CA CYS A 422 -5.77 6.56 7.46
C CYS A 422 -5.58 5.08 7.89
N GLY A 423 -6.18 4.13 7.15
CA GLY A 423 -6.20 2.70 7.50
C GLY A 423 -7.33 2.31 8.46
N ASN A 424 -8.30 3.18 8.72
CA ASN A 424 -9.50 2.81 9.46
C ASN A 424 -10.41 1.94 8.58
N VAL A 425 -11.04 0.93 9.18
CA VAL A 425 -11.94 0.00 8.49
C VAL A 425 -13.31 -0.01 9.15
N ALA A 426 -14.35 0.15 8.35
CA ALA A 426 -15.72 -0.22 8.70
C ALA A 426 -16.04 -1.55 8.02
N ASN A 427 -16.35 -2.56 8.82
CA ASN A 427 -16.76 -3.89 8.35
C ASN A 427 -18.24 -4.09 8.67
N TYR A 428 -19.01 -4.48 7.66
CA TYR A 428 -20.45 -4.74 7.73
C TYR A 428 -20.80 -6.23 7.67
N SER A 429 -19.84 -7.11 7.35
CA SER A 429 -20.10 -8.57 7.23
C SER A 429 -20.57 -9.19 8.54
N THR A 430 -20.10 -8.68 9.68
CA THR A 430 -20.45 -9.17 11.02
C THR A 430 -21.87 -8.80 11.45
N ALA A 431 -22.51 -7.81 10.81
CA ALA A 431 -23.87 -7.38 11.15
C ALA A 431 -24.97 -8.36 10.69
N SER A 432 -24.59 -9.51 10.11
CA SER A 432 -25.52 -10.57 9.66
C SER A 432 -25.47 -11.86 10.51
N GLU A 433 -24.64 -11.92 11.56
CA GLU A 433 -24.52 -13.12 12.41
C GLU A 433 -25.36 -13.06 13.70
N ASP A 434 -25.68 -11.86 14.22
CA ASP A 434 -26.62 -11.69 15.33
C ASP A 434 -28.07 -11.85 14.84
N GLY A 435 -28.59 -13.08 14.94
CA GLY A 435 -29.81 -13.55 14.28
C GLY A 435 -31.18 -12.99 14.73
N ASP A 436 -31.23 -11.86 15.43
CA ASP A 436 -32.46 -11.27 16.00
C ASP A 436 -32.69 -9.82 15.52
N LEU A 437 -33.28 -9.64 14.32
CA LEU A 437 -34.20 -8.54 13.94
C LEU A 437 -34.67 -8.61 12.47
N LEU A 438 -35.39 -9.67 12.09
CA LEU A 438 -36.02 -9.82 10.77
C LEU A 438 -37.17 -8.82 10.53
N SER A 439 -36.86 -7.56 10.20
CA SER A 439 -37.87 -6.58 9.72
C SER A 439 -37.33 -5.34 8.97
N LYS A 440 -36.01 -5.12 8.87
CA LYS A 440 -35.43 -4.08 8.02
C LYS A 440 -34.21 -4.61 7.27
N ILE A 441 -34.20 -4.44 5.95
CA ILE A 441 -32.98 -4.61 5.14
C ILE A 441 -31.99 -3.53 5.59
N ALA A 442 -30.77 -3.94 5.95
CA ALA A 442 -29.72 -3.02 6.38
C ALA A 442 -29.32 -2.09 5.22
N PRO A 443 -29.04 -0.79 5.45
CA PRO A 443 -28.78 0.18 4.38
C PRO A 443 -27.51 -0.11 3.53
N GLN A 444 -26.71 -1.09 3.94
CA GLN A 444 -25.57 -1.64 3.20
C GLN A 444 -25.96 -2.73 2.18
N THR A 445 -27.23 -3.15 2.14
CA THR A 445 -27.75 -4.18 1.21
C THR A 445 -28.94 -3.64 0.42
N GLN A 446 -28.98 -3.91 -0.89
CA GLN A 446 -30.13 -3.68 -1.74
C GLN A 446 -30.46 -4.98 -2.48
N GLN A 447 -31.75 -5.32 -2.49
CA GLN A 447 -32.32 -6.45 -3.22
C GLN A 447 -33.28 -5.89 -4.27
N PHE A 448 -33.35 -6.50 -5.45
CA PHE A 448 -34.42 -6.26 -6.42
C PHE A 448 -34.64 -7.50 -7.31
N VAL A 449 -35.81 -7.55 -7.93
CA VAL A 449 -36.21 -8.64 -8.83
C VAL A 449 -36.16 -8.15 -10.28
N VAL A 450 -35.46 -8.90 -11.12
CA VAL A 450 -35.41 -8.69 -12.57
C VAL A 450 -36.43 -9.62 -13.22
N HIS A 451 -37.50 -9.04 -13.77
CA HIS A 451 -38.56 -9.78 -14.45
C HIS A 451 -38.23 -9.97 -15.94
N GLU A 452 -38.79 -11.02 -16.55
CA GLU A 452 -38.65 -11.25 -17.99
C GLU A 452 -39.57 -10.29 -18.77
N ARG A 453 -39.22 -10.01 -20.04
CA ARG A 453 -40.11 -9.25 -20.95
C ARG A 453 -41.05 -10.26 -21.63
N PRO A 454 -42.39 -10.12 -21.52
CA PRO A 454 -43.31 -11.06 -22.15
C PRO A 454 -43.20 -10.99 -23.68
N ARG A 455 -43.26 -12.15 -24.35
CA ARG A 455 -43.14 -12.27 -25.80
C ARG A 455 -44.34 -12.99 -26.37
N VAL A 456 -45.04 -12.37 -27.33
CA VAL A 456 -46.22 -12.97 -27.94
C VAL A 456 -46.17 -12.94 -29.47
N SER A 457 -46.69 -13.98 -30.09
CA SER A 457 -47.15 -13.98 -31.48
C SER A 457 -48.57 -14.54 -31.54
N LEU A 458 -49.18 -14.53 -32.72
CA LEU A 458 -50.30 -15.43 -33.00
C LEU A 458 -49.74 -16.81 -33.39
N SER A 459 -50.60 -17.82 -33.33
CA SER A 459 -50.29 -19.20 -33.67
C SER A 459 -51.43 -19.81 -34.48
N ARG A 460 -51.12 -20.63 -35.50
CA ARG A 460 -52.12 -21.19 -36.44
C ARG A 460 -52.95 -20.15 -37.20
N CYS A 461 -52.60 -18.87 -37.15
CA CYS A 461 -53.14 -17.82 -38.00
C CYS A 461 -52.01 -16.89 -38.47
N ASN A 462 -52.05 -16.49 -39.73
CA ASN A 462 -51.14 -15.54 -40.39
C ASN A 462 -51.80 -15.03 -41.69
N ALA A 463 -51.05 -14.39 -42.59
CA ALA A 463 -51.54 -13.89 -43.88
C ALA A 463 -51.97 -14.99 -44.90
N GLN A 464 -51.85 -16.28 -44.57
CA GLN A 464 -52.17 -17.42 -45.44
C GLN A 464 -53.19 -18.38 -44.84
N SER A 465 -53.02 -18.73 -43.55
CA SER A 465 -54.03 -19.44 -42.76
C SER A 465 -54.85 -18.43 -41.96
N TYR A 466 -56.10 -18.19 -42.37
CA TYR A 466 -57.04 -17.30 -41.68
C TYR A 466 -57.99 -18.10 -40.78
N LEU A 467 -58.58 -17.45 -39.78
CA LEU A 467 -59.59 -18.07 -38.92
C LEU A 467 -60.97 -18.05 -39.58
N GLN A 468 -61.75 -19.09 -39.32
CA GLN A 468 -63.17 -19.15 -39.69
C GLN A 468 -64.00 -19.48 -38.45
N VAL A 469 -65.13 -18.79 -38.30
CA VAL A 469 -66.13 -19.03 -37.25
C VAL A 469 -67.52 -18.88 -37.87
N ALA A 470 -68.48 -19.68 -37.40
CA ALA A 470 -69.87 -19.54 -37.85
C ALA A 470 -70.39 -18.13 -37.50
N LYS A 471 -71.27 -17.59 -38.35
CA LYS A 471 -71.91 -16.28 -38.12
C LYS A 471 -72.55 -16.23 -36.72
N ASP A 472 -72.37 -15.10 -36.05
CA ASP A 472 -72.85 -14.80 -34.69
C ASP A 472 -72.29 -15.71 -33.57
N GLN A 473 -71.22 -16.48 -33.84
CA GLN A 473 -70.38 -17.15 -32.84
C GLN A 473 -69.02 -16.46 -32.68
N SER A 474 -68.35 -16.68 -31.55
CA SER A 474 -67.02 -16.14 -31.24
C SER A 474 -65.94 -17.23 -31.20
N ILE A 475 -64.69 -16.85 -31.43
CA ILE A 475 -63.53 -17.74 -31.43
C ILE A 475 -62.38 -17.14 -30.62
N ASP A 476 -61.56 -18.00 -30.01
CA ASP A 476 -60.29 -17.63 -29.37
C ASP A 476 -59.33 -16.99 -30.40
N LEU A 477 -58.89 -15.75 -30.18
CA LEU A 477 -57.69 -15.24 -30.85
C LEU A 477 -56.48 -16.08 -30.37
N PRO A 478 -55.73 -16.77 -31.25
CA PRO A 478 -54.79 -17.81 -30.85
C PRO A 478 -53.42 -17.26 -30.45
N VAL A 479 -53.41 -16.34 -29.48
CA VAL A 479 -52.23 -15.73 -28.88
C VAL A 479 -51.36 -16.81 -28.24
N HIS A 480 -50.07 -16.78 -28.52
CA HIS A 480 -49.07 -17.70 -28.01
C HIS A 480 -47.95 -16.95 -27.29
N PHE A 481 -47.75 -17.27 -26.01
CA PHE A 481 -46.64 -16.76 -25.21
C PHE A 481 -45.39 -17.59 -25.44
N HIS A 482 -44.33 -16.97 -25.96
CA HIS A 482 -43.01 -17.58 -26.11
C HIS A 482 -42.33 -17.65 -24.74
N SER A 483 -41.78 -18.82 -24.38
CA SER A 483 -41.22 -19.02 -23.03
C SER A 483 -39.78 -18.53 -22.92
N VAL A 484 -39.49 -17.75 -21.87
CA VAL A 484 -38.14 -17.24 -21.55
C VAL A 484 -37.78 -17.53 -20.08
N GLY A 485 -38.23 -18.65 -19.52
CA GLY A 485 -37.81 -19.08 -18.18
C GLY A 485 -38.90 -19.70 -17.31
N ARG A 486 -38.53 -20.10 -16.09
CA ARG A 486 -39.35 -20.94 -15.20
C ARG A 486 -40.43 -20.17 -14.39
N THR A 487 -40.59 -18.87 -14.59
CA THR A 487 -41.32 -17.96 -13.66
C THR A 487 -42.58 -17.30 -14.23
N GLN A 488 -43.05 -17.69 -15.42
CA GLN A 488 -44.18 -17.02 -16.12
C GLN A 488 -45.51 -16.97 -15.34
N ALA A 489 -45.67 -17.77 -14.26
CA ALA A 489 -46.86 -17.76 -13.41
C ALA A 489 -46.95 -16.54 -12.44
N THR A 490 -45.83 -15.85 -12.16
CA THR A 490 -45.78 -14.70 -11.22
C THR A 490 -45.79 -13.33 -11.90
N GLU A 491 -45.84 -13.29 -13.23
CA GLU A 491 -45.82 -12.04 -14.02
C GLU A 491 -47.22 -11.57 -14.46
N ALA A 492 -48.24 -12.41 -14.26
CA ALA A 492 -49.64 -12.07 -14.50
C ALA A 492 -50.15 -11.04 -13.45
N PRO A 493 -51.13 -10.17 -13.80
CA PRO A 493 -51.84 -10.12 -15.07
C PRO A 493 -51.02 -9.49 -16.21
N PHE A 494 -51.25 -9.97 -17.43
CA PHE A 494 -50.72 -9.35 -18.64
C PHE A 494 -51.76 -8.42 -19.28
N ILE A 495 -51.32 -7.35 -19.94
CA ILE A 495 -52.16 -6.44 -20.72
C ILE A 495 -51.81 -6.62 -22.18
N LEU A 496 -52.73 -7.20 -22.96
CA LEU A 496 -52.61 -7.33 -24.41
C LEU A 496 -53.41 -6.22 -25.09
N THR A 497 -52.78 -5.50 -26.02
CA THR A 497 -53.46 -4.56 -26.92
C THR A 497 -53.38 -5.08 -28.35
N TYR A 498 -54.49 -5.03 -29.06
CA TYR A 498 -54.57 -5.36 -30.48
C TYR A 498 -55.45 -4.35 -31.21
N SER A 499 -55.27 -4.25 -32.53
CA SER A 499 -56.07 -3.44 -33.43
C SER A 499 -57.00 -4.31 -34.25
N PHE A 500 -58.22 -3.85 -34.46
CA PHE A 500 -59.19 -4.40 -35.40
C PHE A 500 -59.37 -3.44 -36.59
N THR A 501 -59.30 -3.97 -37.80
CA THR A 501 -59.58 -3.23 -39.05
C THR A 501 -60.63 -3.99 -39.85
N SER A 502 -61.82 -3.40 -40.01
CA SER A 502 -62.89 -3.97 -40.84
C SER A 502 -62.51 -3.96 -42.32
N GLN A 503 -63.03 -4.93 -43.08
CA GLN A 503 -62.70 -5.10 -44.50
C GLN A 503 -63.48 -4.12 -45.39
N ALA A 504 -63.01 -2.87 -45.47
CA ALA A 504 -63.61 -1.84 -46.33
C ALA A 504 -63.65 -2.27 -47.80
N THR A 505 -64.78 -2.05 -48.47
CA THR A 505 -64.92 -2.27 -49.92
C THR A 505 -64.18 -1.17 -50.69
N LYS A 506 -63.55 -1.52 -51.82
CA LYS A 506 -62.70 -0.63 -52.63
C LYS A 506 -63.38 0.74 -52.87
N GLY A 507 -62.95 1.79 -52.16
CA GLY A 507 -63.51 3.14 -52.30
C GLY A 507 -63.34 4.12 -51.13
N ASP A 508 -62.96 3.69 -49.92
CA ASP A 508 -62.86 4.57 -48.73
C ASP A 508 -61.64 4.24 -47.85
N ASP A 509 -60.53 4.95 -48.08
CA ASP A 509 -59.22 4.73 -47.41
C ASP A 509 -59.12 5.39 -46.02
N SER A 510 -60.25 5.71 -45.36
CA SER A 510 -60.29 6.68 -44.24
C SER A 510 -60.71 6.14 -42.85
N VAL A 511 -60.97 4.83 -42.70
CA VAL A 511 -61.35 4.24 -41.39
C VAL A 511 -60.11 3.87 -40.56
N PRO A 512 -59.83 4.54 -39.43
CA PRO A 512 -58.68 4.21 -38.59
C PRO A 512 -58.90 2.89 -37.82
N PRO A 513 -57.82 2.12 -37.52
CA PRO A 513 -57.92 0.87 -36.79
C PRO A 513 -58.42 1.07 -35.35
N VAL A 514 -59.39 0.24 -34.94
CA VAL A 514 -59.97 0.27 -33.58
C VAL A 514 -59.07 -0.50 -32.62
N LEU A 515 -58.47 0.20 -31.65
CA LEU A 515 -57.65 -0.43 -30.61
C LEU A 515 -58.52 -1.02 -29.50
N GLN A 516 -58.27 -2.29 -29.15
CA GLN A 516 -58.88 -3.01 -28.05
C GLN A 516 -57.78 -3.51 -27.09
N GLN A 517 -58.06 -3.43 -25.78
CA GLN A 517 -57.12 -3.77 -24.71
C GLN A 517 -57.77 -4.77 -23.76
N VAL A 518 -57.11 -5.90 -23.50
CA VAL A 518 -57.65 -7.02 -22.70
C VAL A 518 -56.63 -7.48 -21.66
N THR A 519 -57.11 -7.68 -20.42
CA THR A 519 -56.30 -8.16 -19.29
C THR A 519 -56.33 -9.69 -19.23
N LEU A 520 -55.17 -10.34 -19.36
CA LEU A 520 -55.00 -11.78 -19.35
C LEU A 520 -54.50 -12.25 -17.98
N GLN A 521 -55.33 -12.98 -17.26
CA GLN A 521 -55.04 -13.48 -15.91
C GLN A 521 -54.03 -14.63 -15.87
N SER A 522 -53.71 -15.23 -17.02
CA SER A 522 -52.61 -16.19 -17.19
C SER A 522 -52.22 -16.28 -18.67
N VAL A 523 -51.07 -16.90 -18.96
CA VAL A 523 -50.61 -17.19 -20.34
C VAL A 523 -51.57 -18.11 -21.14
N ASN A 524 -52.52 -18.76 -20.46
CA ASN A 524 -53.53 -19.63 -21.09
C ASN A 524 -54.84 -18.89 -21.41
N HIS A 525 -55.03 -17.66 -20.90
CA HIS A 525 -56.23 -16.88 -21.19
C HIS A 525 -56.11 -16.23 -22.58
N LYS A 526 -57.13 -16.37 -23.42
CA LYS A 526 -57.18 -15.80 -24.76
C LYS A 526 -58.39 -14.87 -24.90
N PRO A 527 -58.28 -13.75 -25.62
CA PRO A 527 -59.44 -12.91 -25.91
C PRO A 527 -60.30 -13.57 -27.00
N GLN A 528 -61.61 -13.40 -26.88
CA GLN A 528 -62.60 -13.87 -27.87
C GLN A 528 -62.85 -12.78 -28.91
N ILE A 529 -62.95 -13.18 -30.18
CA ILE A 529 -63.20 -12.31 -31.35
C ILE A 529 -64.36 -12.85 -32.19
N GLN A 530 -65.03 -11.97 -32.95
CA GLN A 530 -66.31 -12.27 -33.63
C GLN A 530 -66.51 -11.51 -34.96
N GLU A 531 -65.98 -10.29 -35.11
CA GLU A 531 -66.25 -9.46 -36.28
C GLU A 531 -65.28 -9.77 -37.43
N PRO A 532 -65.76 -9.89 -38.69
CA PRO A 532 -64.89 -10.23 -39.81
C PRO A 532 -63.97 -9.06 -40.18
N GLY A 533 -62.67 -9.34 -40.31
CA GLY A 533 -61.64 -8.32 -40.53
C GLY A 533 -60.26 -8.74 -40.04
N TRP A 534 -59.33 -7.79 -40.01
CA TRP A 534 -57.95 -8.00 -39.58
C TRP A 534 -57.76 -7.65 -38.11
N TYR A 535 -57.31 -8.63 -37.32
CA TYR A 535 -56.85 -8.47 -35.95
C TYR A 535 -55.33 -8.50 -35.92
N SER A 536 -54.68 -7.43 -35.44
CA SER A 536 -53.22 -7.33 -35.35
C SER A 536 -52.78 -6.93 -33.94
N LEU A 537 -51.85 -7.70 -33.35
CA LEU A 537 -51.29 -7.41 -32.02
C LEU A 537 -50.45 -6.11 -32.09
N THR A 538 -50.63 -5.21 -31.12
CA THR A 538 -49.95 -3.89 -31.11
C THR A 538 -49.13 -3.62 -29.85
N ALA A 539 -49.50 -4.17 -28.70
CA ALA A 539 -48.67 -4.14 -27.49
C ALA A 539 -48.92 -5.33 -26.55
N ILE A 540 -47.91 -5.68 -25.74
CA ILE A 540 -48.03 -6.60 -24.61
C ILE A 540 -47.22 -6.05 -23.42
N SER A 541 -47.73 -6.18 -22.21
CA SER A 541 -46.96 -5.97 -20.97
C SER A 541 -47.37 -6.94 -19.87
N SER A 542 -46.47 -7.22 -18.93
CA SER A 542 -46.79 -7.78 -17.62
C SER A 542 -47.13 -6.64 -16.64
N GLN A 543 -47.40 -6.97 -15.38
CA GLN A 543 -47.54 -5.97 -14.31
C GLN A 543 -46.27 -5.12 -14.05
N PHE A 544 -45.10 -5.56 -14.54
CA PHE A 544 -43.81 -4.86 -14.36
C PHE A 544 -43.18 -4.39 -15.68
N CYS A 545 -43.31 -5.16 -16.76
CA CYS A 545 -42.46 -5.04 -17.94
C CYS A 545 -43.26 -4.98 -19.25
N SER A 546 -43.01 -3.94 -20.05
CA SER A 546 -43.40 -3.94 -21.46
C SER A 546 -42.61 -5.02 -22.21
N GLY A 547 -43.34 -5.80 -23.00
CA GLY A 547 -42.82 -6.91 -23.78
C GLY A 547 -42.65 -6.61 -25.27
N GLU A 548 -42.53 -7.68 -26.05
CA GLU A 548 -42.24 -7.66 -27.48
C GLU A 548 -43.28 -8.49 -28.26
N ILE A 549 -43.54 -8.09 -29.51
CA ILE A 549 -44.38 -8.83 -30.45
C ILE A 549 -43.50 -9.46 -31.52
N PHE A 550 -43.80 -10.72 -31.81
CA PHE A 550 -43.12 -11.59 -32.75
C PHE A 550 -44.10 -11.91 -33.89
N GLU A 551 -43.59 -12.07 -35.11
CA GLU A 551 -44.43 -12.50 -36.24
C GLU A 551 -44.83 -13.99 -36.09
N PRO A 552 -46.03 -14.41 -36.54
CA PRO A 552 -47.08 -13.57 -37.14
C PRO A 552 -47.82 -12.73 -36.09
N ALA A 553 -47.88 -11.42 -36.29
CA ALA A 553 -48.58 -10.47 -35.42
C ALA A 553 -50.03 -10.21 -35.87
N SER A 554 -50.36 -10.53 -37.13
CA SER A 554 -51.68 -10.28 -37.75
C SER A 554 -52.42 -11.57 -38.12
N CYS A 555 -53.75 -11.50 -38.07
CA CYS A 555 -54.66 -12.59 -38.37
C CYS A 555 -55.96 -12.06 -38.97
N PHE A 556 -56.45 -12.71 -40.03
CA PHE A 556 -57.75 -12.41 -40.61
C PHE A 556 -58.81 -13.34 -40.03
N LEU A 557 -59.97 -12.80 -39.63
CA LEU A 557 -61.17 -13.56 -39.27
C LEU A 557 -62.19 -13.45 -40.39
N HIS A 558 -62.67 -14.60 -40.88
CA HIS A 558 -63.67 -14.70 -41.94
C HIS A 558 -64.93 -15.41 -41.44
N ASN A 559 -66.08 -14.76 -41.57
CA ASN A 559 -67.38 -15.31 -41.17
C ASN A 559 -68.14 -15.77 -42.43
N PRO A 560 -68.08 -17.06 -42.83
CA PRO A 560 -68.75 -17.54 -44.03
C PRO A 560 -70.28 -17.54 -43.90
N PRO A 561 -71.00 -17.52 -45.04
CA PRO A 561 -72.45 -17.71 -45.06
C PRO A 561 -72.86 -19.15 -44.72
N GLU A 562 -74.11 -19.33 -44.28
CA GLU A 562 -74.71 -20.63 -44.00
C GLU A 562 -74.78 -21.52 -45.26
N PRO A 563 -74.62 -22.85 -45.12
CA PRO A 563 -74.62 -23.77 -46.25
C PRO A 563 -76.01 -23.85 -46.90
N SER A 564 -76.06 -23.54 -48.19
CA SER A 564 -77.28 -23.65 -49.00
C SER A 564 -76.98 -24.12 -50.42
N ILE A 565 -78.00 -24.69 -51.06
CA ILE A 565 -77.95 -25.33 -52.37
C ILE A 565 -79.14 -24.84 -53.21
N ASN A 566 -78.87 -24.48 -54.45
CA ASN A 566 -79.85 -24.28 -55.50
C ASN A 566 -79.51 -25.26 -56.63
N LEU A 567 -80.51 -25.98 -57.14
CA LEU A 567 -80.32 -27.11 -58.03
C LEU A 567 -81.02 -26.88 -59.37
N ARG A 568 -80.24 -26.93 -60.44
CA ARG A 568 -80.72 -26.94 -61.83
C ARG A 568 -80.33 -28.26 -62.48
N TYR A 569 -81.04 -28.67 -63.52
CA TYR A 569 -80.67 -29.86 -64.26
C TYR A 569 -80.96 -29.71 -65.75
N GLU A 570 -80.06 -30.26 -66.57
CA GLU A 570 -80.25 -30.45 -68.01
C GLU A 570 -80.29 -31.94 -68.31
N LYS A 571 -81.11 -32.36 -69.29
CA LYS A 571 -80.98 -33.68 -69.90
C LYS A 571 -79.93 -33.59 -71.00
N LEU A 572 -78.81 -34.29 -70.82
CA LEU A 572 -77.77 -34.44 -71.83
C LEU A 572 -78.34 -35.23 -73.01
N TYR A 573 -78.16 -34.74 -74.23
CA TYR A 573 -78.52 -35.45 -75.45
C TYR A 573 -77.33 -35.50 -76.41
N ASP A 574 -77.20 -36.61 -77.14
CA ASP A 574 -76.24 -36.68 -78.25
C ASP A 574 -76.62 -35.67 -79.34
N LYS A 575 -75.77 -34.69 -79.65
CA LYS A 575 -76.03 -33.75 -80.74
C LYS A 575 -75.82 -34.33 -82.14
N CYS A 576 -75.34 -35.57 -82.24
CA CYS A 576 -75.25 -36.36 -83.47
C CYS A 576 -76.31 -37.47 -83.57
N ALA A 577 -76.86 -37.96 -82.45
CA ALA A 577 -77.79 -39.11 -82.42
C ALA A 577 -79.14 -38.87 -81.70
N ASN A 578 -79.33 -37.71 -81.06
CA ASN A 578 -80.57 -37.26 -80.39
C ASN A 578 -81.15 -38.21 -79.32
N SER A 579 -80.29 -38.99 -78.66
CA SER A 579 -80.63 -39.88 -77.53
C SER A 579 -80.18 -39.30 -76.20
N SER A 580 -80.89 -39.63 -75.10
CA SER A 580 -80.50 -39.21 -73.75
C SER A 580 -79.17 -39.82 -73.32
N ILE A 581 -78.33 -39.01 -72.69
CA ILE A 581 -76.97 -39.31 -72.23
C ILE A 581 -76.84 -39.16 -70.71
N GLY A 582 -77.76 -38.48 -70.04
CA GLY A 582 -77.75 -38.34 -68.59
C GLY A 582 -78.38 -37.05 -68.09
N LEU A 583 -78.27 -36.83 -66.79
CA LEU A 583 -78.60 -35.58 -66.13
C LEU A 583 -77.30 -34.85 -65.81
N LEU A 584 -77.19 -33.65 -66.35
CA LEU A 584 -76.22 -32.66 -65.94
C LEU A 584 -76.85 -31.88 -64.78
N VAL A 585 -76.45 -32.17 -63.55
CA VAL A 585 -77.06 -31.56 -62.35
C VAL A 585 -76.14 -30.48 -61.81
N ASP A 586 -76.48 -29.23 -62.12
CA ASP A 586 -75.77 -28.05 -61.63
C ASP A 586 -76.19 -27.73 -60.20
N LEU A 587 -75.26 -27.91 -59.27
CA LEU A 587 -75.38 -27.46 -57.89
C LEU A 587 -74.72 -26.09 -57.74
N ASP A 588 -75.54 -25.05 -57.63
CA ASP A 588 -75.16 -23.73 -57.11
C ASP A 588 -75.09 -23.85 -55.57
N LEU A 589 -73.89 -23.97 -55.00
CA LEU A 589 -73.65 -24.07 -53.55
C LEU A 589 -73.12 -22.76 -52.97
N ILE A 590 -73.53 -22.45 -51.75
CA ILE A 590 -73.08 -21.29 -50.97
C ILE A 590 -72.68 -21.81 -49.59
N GLY A 591 -71.52 -21.40 -49.07
CA GLY A 591 -70.93 -21.85 -47.79
C GLY A 591 -69.42 -22.08 -47.89
N THR A 592 -68.85 -22.95 -47.05
CA THR A 592 -67.40 -23.24 -46.98
C THR A 592 -67.05 -24.71 -47.28
N PRO A 593 -66.46 -25.04 -48.45
CA PRO A 593 -66.10 -26.42 -48.76
C PRO A 593 -65.04 -27.03 -47.80
N PRO A 594 -65.03 -28.37 -47.62
CA PRO A 594 -65.86 -29.38 -48.29
C PRO A 594 -67.33 -29.36 -47.84
N PHE A 595 -68.23 -29.25 -48.81
CA PHE A 595 -69.66 -29.54 -48.59
C PHE A 595 -69.85 -31.05 -48.49
N ARG A 596 -70.80 -31.48 -47.66
CA ARG A 596 -71.27 -32.86 -47.61
C ARG A 596 -72.76 -32.85 -47.87
N ILE A 597 -73.17 -33.40 -49.01
CA ILE A 597 -74.57 -33.44 -49.43
C ILE A 597 -75.02 -34.89 -49.41
N ARG A 598 -76.11 -35.16 -48.67
CA ARG A 598 -76.69 -36.50 -48.55
C ARG A 598 -77.94 -36.60 -49.43
N TYR A 599 -77.99 -37.63 -50.27
CA TYR A 599 -79.05 -37.83 -51.25
C TYR A 599 -79.32 -39.32 -51.49
N ASP A 600 -80.55 -39.65 -51.85
CA ASP A 600 -81.01 -41.00 -52.16
C ASP A 600 -81.12 -41.20 -53.68
N ILE A 601 -80.70 -42.38 -54.16
CA ILE A 601 -80.85 -42.85 -55.54
C ILE A 601 -81.86 -43.99 -55.55
N GLU A 602 -82.98 -43.84 -56.23
CA GLU A 602 -83.98 -44.88 -56.43
C GLU A 602 -83.84 -45.47 -57.84
N GLN A 603 -83.63 -46.78 -57.92
CA GLN A 603 -83.50 -47.56 -59.15
C GLN A 603 -84.30 -48.87 -59.05
N ALA A 604 -84.48 -49.58 -60.16
CA ALA A 604 -85.32 -50.79 -60.22
C ALA A 604 -84.93 -51.93 -59.25
N THR A 605 -83.75 -51.86 -58.63
CA THR A 605 -83.24 -52.83 -57.64
C THR A 605 -83.30 -52.32 -56.18
N GLY A 606 -83.87 -51.14 -55.91
CA GLY A 606 -83.99 -50.53 -54.59
C GLY A 606 -83.42 -49.11 -54.47
N VAL A 607 -83.45 -48.57 -53.25
CA VAL A 607 -82.94 -47.23 -52.91
C VAL A 607 -81.54 -47.31 -52.31
N GLN A 608 -80.63 -46.42 -52.71
CA GLN A 608 -79.29 -46.26 -52.14
C GLN A 608 -79.04 -44.82 -51.69
N THR A 609 -78.90 -44.60 -50.38
CA THR A 609 -78.37 -43.33 -49.86
C THR A 609 -76.89 -43.20 -50.20
N ARG A 610 -76.48 -42.03 -50.70
CA ARG A 610 -75.08 -41.65 -50.88
C ARG A 610 -74.81 -40.29 -50.23
N VAL A 611 -73.56 -40.09 -49.83
CA VAL A 611 -73.02 -38.79 -49.46
C VAL A 611 -71.99 -38.43 -50.51
N ILE A 612 -72.13 -37.26 -51.12
CA ILE A 612 -71.08 -36.68 -51.96
C ILE A 612 -70.37 -35.58 -51.17
N ALA A 613 -69.04 -35.66 -51.16
CA ALA A 613 -68.18 -34.58 -50.68
C ALA A 613 -67.82 -33.70 -51.88
N LEU A 614 -67.97 -32.38 -51.74
CA LEU A 614 -67.77 -31.42 -52.82
C LEU A 614 -66.90 -30.26 -52.35
N ASP A 615 -65.72 -30.13 -52.95
CA ASP A 615 -64.73 -29.10 -52.61
C ASP A 615 -64.97 -27.75 -53.32
N SER A 616 -66.08 -27.60 -54.05
CA SER A 616 -66.38 -26.43 -54.87
C SER A 616 -67.75 -25.80 -54.56
N LEU A 617 -67.84 -24.47 -54.73
CA LEU A 617 -69.10 -23.70 -54.67
C LEU A 617 -70.02 -23.96 -55.87
N ARG A 618 -69.48 -24.53 -56.95
CA ARG A 618 -70.28 -25.04 -58.06
C ARG A 618 -69.81 -26.44 -58.38
N SER A 619 -70.71 -27.39 -58.31
CA SER A 619 -70.45 -28.76 -58.72
C SER A 619 -71.49 -29.20 -59.74
N GLN A 620 -71.00 -29.64 -60.88
CA GLN A 620 -71.82 -30.27 -61.89
C GLN A 620 -71.75 -31.78 -61.68
N ILE A 621 -72.82 -32.37 -61.15
CA ILE A 621 -72.90 -33.83 -60.98
C ILE A 621 -73.44 -34.41 -62.29
N ASP A 622 -72.53 -34.96 -63.09
CA ASP A 622 -72.84 -35.78 -64.26
C ASP A 622 -73.41 -37.14 -63.77
N PHE A 623 -74.72 -37.22 -63.52
CA PHE A 623 -75.39 -38.49 -63.28
C PHE A 623 -75.46 -39.26 -64.62
N THR A 624 -74.36 -39.91 -64.99
CA THR A 624 -74.19 -40.67 -66.23
C THR A 624 -73.97 -42.16 -65.93
N PRO A 625 -75.00 -42.90 -65.46
CA PRO A 625 -74.90 -44.33 -65.16
C PRO A 625 -74.38 -45.13 -66.38
N THR A 626 -73.39 -45.98 -66.14
CA THR A 626 -72.78 -46.85 -67.17
C THR A 626 -73.68 -48.00 -67.61
N GLU A 627 -74.75 -48.26 -66.86
CA GLU A 627 -75.77 -49.26 -67.14
C GLU A 627 -77.02 -48.57 -67.71
N ALA A 628 -77.67 -49.19 -68.69
CA ALA A 628 -78.87 -48.62 -69.31
C ALA A 628 -80.11 -48.95 -68.47
N GLY A 629 -80.73 -47.93 -67.87
CA GLY A 629 -81.96 -48.04 -67.12
C GLY A 629 -82.40 -46.71 -66.49
N HIS A 630 -83.56 -46.75 -65.83
CA HIS A 630 -84.20 -45.59 -65.23
C HIS A 630 -83.73 -45.35 -63.78
N TYR A 631 -83.32 -44.11 -63.48
CA TYR A 631 -82.84 -43.70 -62.15
C TYR A 631 -83.55 -42.42 -61.67
N LYS A 632 -83.83 -42.34 -60.36
CA LYS A 632 -84.45 -41.20 -59.67
C LYS A 632 -83.58 -40.70 -58.50
N TYR A 633 -83.60 -39.40 -58.19
CA TYR A 633 -82.70 -38.77 -57.20
C TYR A 633 -83.40 -37.77 -56.26
N GLU A 634 -83.24 -37.89 -54.93
CA GLU A 634 -83.81 -36.99 -53.89
C GLU A 634 -82.74 -36.50 -52.89
N PHE A 635 -82.73 -35.21 -52.52
CA PHE A 635 -81.71 -34.59 -51.65
C PHE A 635 -82.23 -34.31 -50.23
N LEU A 636 -81.45 -34.70 -49.21
CA LEU A 636 -81.89 -34.73 -47.79
C LEU A 636 -81.36 -33.57 -46.95
N ASP A 637 -80.04 -33.35 -46.94
CA ASP A 637 -79.33 -32.36 -46.12
C ASP A 637 -77.99 -31.94 -46.73
N ILE A 638 -77.48 -30.80 -46.26
CA ILE A 638 -76.15 -30.25 -46.56
C ILE A 638 -75.45 -29.79 -45.26
N SER A 639 -74.22 -30.24 -45.04
CA SER A 639 -73.26 -29.59 -44.13
C SER A 639 -72.06 -29.06 -44.91
N ASP A 640 -71.23 -28.26 -44.25
CA ASP A 640 -69.98 -27.75 -44.81
C ASP A 640 -68.83 -27.85 -43.78
N ARG A 641 -67.72 -27.14 -43.97
CA ARG A 641 -66.57 -27.18 -43.04
C ARG A 641 -66.83 -26.51 -41.68
N VAL A 642 -67.83 -25.64 -41.58
CA VAL A 642 -68.06 -24.71 -40.46
C VAL A 642 -69.45 -24.90 -39.83
N TYR A 643 -70.43 -25.39 -40.59
CA TYR A 643 -71.83 -25.54 -40.17
C TYR A 643 -72.30 -27.01 -40.17
N GLU A 644 -72.97 -27.40 -39.09
CA GLU A 644 -73.64 -28.70 -38.92
C GLU A 644 -74.80 -28.92 -39.93
N PRO A 645 -75.21 -30.19 -40.21
CA PRO A 645 -76.17 -30.52 -41.26
C PRO A 645 -77.50 -29.75 -41.24
N GLN A 646 -77.73 -28.98 -42.30
CA GLN A 646 -78.95 -28.21 -42.54
C GLN A 646 -79.94 -29.02 -43.42
N PRO A 647 -81.21 -29.16 -43.02
CA PRO A 647 -82.17 -29.97 -43.75
C PRO A 647 -82.64 -29.29 -45.05
N LEU A 648 -82.71 -30.08 -46.13
CA LEU A 648 -83.13 -29.67 -47.47
C LEU A 648 -84.53 -30.15 -47.87
N LYS A 649 -85.13 -31.04 -47.07
CA LYS A 649 -86.46 -31.62 -47.34
C LYS A 649 -87.51 -30.53 -47.58
N GLY A 650 -88.07 -30.49 -48.79
CA GLY A 650 -89.05 -29.49 -49.23
C GLY A 650 -88.46 -28.17 -49.76
N LYS A 651 -87.13 -28.01 -49.81
CA LYS A 651 -86.42 -26.84 -50.39
C LYS A 651 -85.86 -27.11 -51.79
N VAL A 652 -85.75 -28.38 -52.21
CA VAL A 652 -85.09 -28.82 -53.46
C VAL A 652 -85.97 -29.85 -54.19
N GLN A 653 -85.80 -29.98 -55.50
CA GLN A 653 -86.56 -30.85 -56.42
C GLN A 653 -85.92 -32.24 -56.67
N VAL A 654 -86.73 -33.18 -57.16
CA VAL A 654 -86.39 -34.60 -57.45
C VAL A 654 -86.25 -34.83 -58.97
N LEU A 655 -85.36 -35.75 -59.41
CA LEU A 655 -84.85 -35.82 -60.80
C LEU A 655 -84.90 -37.26 -61.41
N GLU A 656 -85.08 -37.46 -62.74
CA GLU A 656 -85.30 -38.79 -63.41
C GLU A 656 -84.74 -38.95 -64.87
N GLN A 657 -84.16 -40.12 -65.30
CA GLN A 657 -83.34 -40.28 -66.56
C GLN A 657 -82.87 -41.69 -67.10
N ASP A 658 -82.21 -41.73 -68.30
CA ASP A 658 -81.50 -42.85 -69.04
C ASP A 658 -80.29 -42.38 -69.94
N VAL A 659 -79.25 -43.19 -70.34
CA VAL A 659 -77.82 -42.73 -70.68
C VAL A 659 -76.88 -43.46 -71.72
N LYS A 660 -75.94 -42.76 -72.47
CA LYS A 660 -74.56 -43.12 -73.04
C LYS A 660 -73.65 -41.94 -73.66
N PRO A 661 -72.29 -41.73 -73.42
CA PRO A 661 -71.47 -40.53 -73.90
C PRO A 661 -70.08 -40.68 -74.68
N PRO A 662 -69.59 -39.68 -75.51
CA PRO A 662 -68.16 -39.56 -76.01
C PRO A 662 -67.44 -38.16 -76.25
N ALA A 663 -66.07 -38.07 -76.13
CA ALA A 663 -65.01 -37.12 -76.66
C ALA A 663 -64.66 -35.68 -76.05
N SER A 664 -63.40 -35.16 -76.20
CA SER A 664 -62.78 -34.01 -75.43
C SER A 664 -61.52 -33.27 -76.03
N ALA A 665 -60.92 -32.26 -75.33
CA ALA A 665 -59.58 -31.61 -75.54
C ALA A 665 -59.04 -30.96 -74.22
N HIS A 666 -57.73 -30.63 -74.08
CA HIS A 666 -57.03 -30.62 -72.75
C HIS A 666 -55.90 -29.57 -72.48
N PHE A 667 -55.59 -29.26 -71.21
CA PHE A 667 -54.40 -28.51 -70.72
C PHE A 667 -53.11 -29.36 -70.73
N LEU A 668 -51.94 -28.70 -70.66
CA LEU A 668 -50.63 -29.34 -70.49
C LEU A 668 -49.96 -29.05 -69.14
N GLY A 669 -49.36 -30.10 -68.57
CA GLY A 669 -48.72 -30.08 -67.25
C GLY A 669 -49.66 -30.51 -66.11
N PRO A 670 -49.28 -30.29 -64.83
CA PRO A 670 -50.15 -30.59 -63.70
C PRO A 670 -51.35 -29.62 -63.65
N VAL A 671 -52.54 -30.15 -63.96
CA VAL A 671 -53.76 -29.37 -64.24
C VAL A 671 -54.43 -28.80 -62.97
N THR A 672 -54.01 -29.21 -61.76
CA THR A 672 -54.79 -28.97 -60.53
C THR A 672 -54.70 -27.54 -59.99
N SER A 673 -53.51 -26.91 -59.97
CA SER A 673 -53.37 -25.50 -59.60
C SER A 673 -51.98 -24.92 -59.92
N ARG A 674 -51.91 -23.59 -60.05
CA ARG A 674 -50.69 -22.78 -60.04
C ARG A 674 -50.78 -21.71 -58.94
N LYS A 675 -49.63 -21.16 -58.54
CA LYS A 675 -49.53 -20.05 -57.58
C LYS A 675 -48.91 -18.83 -58.22
N ALA A 676 -49.31 -17.64 -57.81
CA ALA A 676 -48.81 -16.37 -58.33
C ALA A 676 -48.64 -15.30 -57.23
N CYS A 677 -47.83 -14.29 -57.53
CA CYS A 677 -47.55 -13.16 -56.66
C CYS A 677 -48.54 -12.02 -56.92
N PHE A 678 -48.77 -11.16 -55.92
CA PHE A 678 -49.72 -10.05 -56.02
C PHE A 678 -49.26 -9.04 -57.08
N GLY A 679 -50.06 -8.82 -58.12
CA GLY A 679 -49.75 -7.93 -59.24
C GLY A 679 -48.68 -8.48 -60.18
N GLU A 680 -48.76 -9.77 -60.54
CA GLU A 680 -47.96 -10.41 -61.60
C GLU A 680 -48.87 -11.27 -62.52
N PRO A 681 -48.56 -11.42 -63.81
CA PRO A 681 -49.33 -12.23 -64.76
C PRO A 681 -48.86 -13.70 -64.82
N VAL A 682 -49.73 -14.60 -65.28
CA VAL A 682 -49.47 -16.05 -65.33
C VAL A 682 -49.60 -16.60 -66.75
N SER A 683 -48.69 -17.52 -67.13
CA SER A 683 -48.68 -18.20 -68.43
C SER A 683 -48.99 -19.71 -68.33
N VAL A 684 -49.90 -20.24 -69.16
CA VAL A 684 -50.36 -21.65 -69.13
C VAL A 684 -50.44 -22.24 -70.55
N ASP A 685 -50.05 -23.51 -70.72
CA ASP A 685 -50.04 -24.20 -72.02
C ASP A 685 -51.24 -25.12 -72.22
N VAL A 686 -51.77 -25.18 -73.45
CA VAL A 686 -52.96 -25.95 -73.85
C VAL A 686 -52.63 -26.89 -75.01
N LEU A 687 -53.16 -28.12 -74.99
CA LEU A 687 -53.08 -29.13 -76.06
C LEU A 687 -54.42 -29.28 -76.79
N PHE A 688 -54.39 -29.13 -78.11
CA PHE A 688 -55.55 -29.35 -78.96
C PHE A 688 -55.65 -30.80 -79.46
N VAL A 689 -56.87 -31.33 -79.49
CA VAL A 689 -57.20 -32.65 -80.05
C VAL A 689 -58.25 -32.44 -81.15
N GLY A 690 -57.86 -32.58 -82.41
CA GLY A 690 -58.69 -32.26 -83.60
C GLY A 690 -57.82 -31.89 -84.81
N GLU A 691 -58.37 -31.14 -85.78
CA GLU A 691 -57.62 -30.63 -86.94
C GLU A 691 -57.35 -29.11 -86.87
N ALA A 692 -56.08 -28.72 -87.08
CA ALA A 692 -55.65 -27.32 -87.17
C ALA A 692 -56.33 -26.55 -88.34
N PRO A 693 -56.61 -25.23 -88.20
CA PRO A 693 -56.29 -24.37 -87.06
C PRO A 693 -57.38 -24.40 -85.98
N TRP A 694 -56.98 -24.06 -84.74
CA TRP A 694 -57.88 -24.02 -83.59
C TRP A 694 -58.20 -22.59 -83.14
N LEU A 695 -59.49 -22.36 -82.85
CA LEU A 695 -59.97 -21.18 -82.12
C LEU A 695 -60.44 -21.62 -80.73
N LEU A 696 -59.69 -21.23 -79.70
CA LEU A 696 -59.99 -21.46 -78.30
C LEU A 696 -60.67 -20.23 -77.70
N GLN A 697 -61.86 -20.40 -77.15
CA GLN A 697 -62.48 -19.40 -76.27
C GLN A 697 -62.27 -19.82 -74.81
N TYR A 698 -61.70 -18.94 -74.01
CA TYR A 698 -61.46 -19.16 -72.58
C TYR A 698 -62.05 -18.03 -71.74
N GLU A 699 -62.27 -18.29 -70.45
CA GLU A 699 -62.66 -17.25 -69.50
C GLU A 699 -61.84 -17.30 -68.21
N LEU A 700 -61.46 -16.12 -67.73
CA LEU A 700 -60.85 -15.93 -66.42
C LEU A 700 -61.93 -15.46 -65.45
N VAL A 701 -62.07 -16.16 -64.32
CA VAL A 701 -63.13 -15.94 -63.34
C VAL A 701 -62.52 -15.59 -61.98
N HIS A 702 -62.89 -14.44 -61.43
CA HIS A 702 -62.43 -13.97 -60.12
C HIS A 702 -63.49 -13.09 -59.46
N ASN A 703 -63.72 -13.30 -58.15
CA ASN A 703 -64.72 -12.56 -57.36
C ASN A 703 -66.08 -12.37 -58.08
N GLY A 704 -66.57 -13.45 -58.70
CA GLY A 704 -67.83 -13.48 -59.45
C GLY A 704 -67.82 -12.82 -60.84
N LYS A 705 -66.78 -12.04 -61.18
CA LYS A 705 -66.60 -11.45 -62.51
C LYS A 705 -66.01 -12.48 -63.48
N ARG A 706 -66.45 -12.45 -64.74
CA ARG A 706 -65.94 -13.32 -65.82
C ARG A 706 -65.44 -12.47 -66.98
N MET A 707 -64.17 -12.62 -67.35
CA MET A 707 -63.55 -11.99 -68.52
C MET A 707 -63.36 -13.04 -69.60
N LYS A 708 -63.92 -12.81 -70.79
CA LYS A 708 -63.88 -13.77 -71.93
C LYS A 708 -62.86 -13.33 -72.96
N LEU A 709 -62.03 -14.27 -73.40
CA LEU A 709 -60.86 -14.05 -74.24
C LEU A 709 -60.79 -15.13 -75.33
N GLU A 710 -60.12 -14.84 -76.45
CA GLU A 710 -59.90 -15.78 -77.55
C GLU A 710 -58.41 -15.97 -77.83
N LEU A 711 -57.99 -17.21 -78.03
CA LEU A 711 -56.66 -17.58 -78.52
C LEU A 711 -56.80 -18.34 -79.84
N ARG A 712 -55.95 -18.02 -80.82
CA ARG A 712 -55.87 -18.74 -82.11
C ARG A 712 -54.53 -19.43 -82.20
N SER A 713 -54.53 -20.71 -82.57
CA SER A 713 -53.31 -21.48 -82.78
C SER A 713 -53.37 -22.26 -84.09
N GLU A 714 -52.26 -22.24 -84.83
CA GLU A 714 -52.01 -23.16 -85.94
C GLU A 714 -51.19 -24.39 -85.49
N HIS A 715 -50.80 -24.44 -84.22
CA HIS A 715 -49.94 -25.46 -83.62
C HIS A 715 -50.71 -26.23 -82.53
N GLU A 716 -50.42 -27.53 -82.38
CA GLU A 716 -51.11 -28.42 -81.41
C GLU A 716 -50.97 -27.96 -79.96
N VAL A 717 -49.93 -27.17 -79.66
CA VAL A 717 -49.68 -26.56 -78.35
C VAL A 717 -49.62 -25.04 -78.46
N ALA A 718 -50.24 -24.33 -77.53
CA ALA A 718 -50.17 -22.86 -77.42
C ALA A 718 -50.17 -22.37 -75.97
N THR A 719 -49.44 -21.27 -75.72
CA THR A 719 -49.35 -20.61 -74.41
C THR A 719 -50.33 -19.44 -74.31
N LEU A 720 -51.01 -19.34 -73.17
CA LEU A 720 -52.01 -18.36 -72.79
C LEU A 720 -51.46 -17.52 -71.63
N VAL A 721 -51.50 -16.18 -71.72
CA VAL A 721 -51.01 -15.26 -70.67
C VAL A 721 -52.14 -14.39 -70.12
N THR A 722 -52.16 -14.12 -68.81
CA THR A 722 -53.13 -13.23 -68.15
C THR A 722 -52.66 -11.77 -68.10
N GLU A 723 -53.56 -10.86 -67.73
CA GLU A 723 -53.21 -9.54 -67.18
C GLU A 723 -52.71 -9.68 -65.72
N ASP A 724 -52.26 -8.57 -65.10
CA ASP A 724 -51.80 -8.53 -63.71
C ASP A 724 -52.96 -8.85 -62.74
N LEU A 725 -52.74 -9.80 -61.82
CA LEU A 725 -53.79 -10.32 -60.95
C LEU A 725 -53.78 -9.69 -59.55
N ASP A 726 -54.95 -9.26 -59.03
CA ASP A 726 -55.11 -8.90 -57.61
C ASP A 726 -55.31 -10.13 -56.71
N GLY A 727 -55.45 -9.94 -55.40
CA GLY A 727 -55.36 -11.04 -54.43
C GLY A 727 -56.59 -11.97 -54.39
N GLY A 728 -56.35 -13.29 -54.45
CA GLY A 728 -57.37 -14.33 -54.26
C GLY A 728 -57.26 -15.51 -55.23
N GLU A 729 -58.26 -16.38 -55.25
CA GLU A 729 -58.36 -17.46 -56.23
C GLU A 729 -58.94 -16.96 -57.55
N PHE A 730 -58.35 -17.40 -58.66
CA PHE A 730 -58.82 -17.18 -60.03
C PHE A 730 -59.01 -18.54 -60.70
N THR A 731 -60.10 -18.74 -61.43
CA THR A 731 -60.32 -19.93 -62.25
C THR A 731 -60.13 -19.56 -63.72
N LEU A 732 -59.17 -20.20 -64.38
CA LEU A 732 -58.95 -20.09 -65.82
C LEU A 732 -59.61 -21.29 -66.53
N GLY A 733 -60.77 -21.07 -67.14
CA GLY A 733 -61.58 -22.11 -67.77
C GLY A 733 -61.50 -22.10 -69.30
N LEU A 734 -61.23 -23.26 -69.91
CA LEU A 734 -61.38 -23.47 -71.35
C LEU A 734 -62.86 -23.68 -71.64
N THR A 735 -63.51 -22.77 -72.37
CA THR A 735 -64.97 -22.81 -72.57
C THR A 735 -65.39 -23.54 -73.83
N SER A 736 -64.61 -23.40 -74.92
CA SER A 736 -64.86 -24.12 -76.16
C SER A 736 -63.68 -24.05 -77.12
N VAL A 737 -63.55 -25.09 -77.95
CA VAL A 737 -62.67 -25.13 -79.11
C VAL A 737 -63.50 -25.24 -80.38
N LYS A 738 -63.06 -24.57 -81.45
CA LYS A 738 -63.39 -24.94 -82.83
C LYS A 738 -62.12 -25.44 -83.51
N ASP A 739 -62.28 -26.50 -84.29
CA ASP A 739 -61.28 -26.99 -85.22
C ASP A 739 -61.61 -26.52 -86.66
N LYS A 740 -60.83 -26.98 -87.63
CA LYS A 740 -61.04 -26.76 -89.07
C LYS A 740 -62.41 -27.21 -89.59
N SER A 741 -63.10 -28.12 -88.90
CA SER A 741 -64.45 -28.58 -89.25
C SER A 741 -65.54 -27.54 -88.92
N ASN A 742 -65.19 -26.43 -88.26
CA ASN A 742 -66.10 -25.46 -87.64
C ASN A 742 -67.00 -26.04 -86.54
N CYS A 743 -66.76 -27.28 -86.08
CA CYS A 743 -67.52 -27.86 -84.97
C CYS A 743 -67.16 -27.16 -83.66
N LYS A 744 -68.07 -26.35 -83.10
CA LYS A 744 -67.86 -25.73 -81.79
C LYS A 744 -68.13 -26.75 -80.68
N ARG A 745 -67.07 -27.36 -80.16
CA ARG A 745 -67.13 -28.25 -78.99
C ARG A 745 -66.96 -27.43 -77.71
N LEU A 746 -67.85 -27.62 -76.74
CA LEU A 746 -67.68 -27.08 -75.39
C LEU A 746 -66.59 -27.88 -74.66
N LEU A 747 -65.83 -27.19 -73.80
CA LEU A 747 -64.83 -27.80 -72.92
C LEU A 747 -65.26 -27.60 -71.46
N LYS A 748 -64.83 -28.50 -70.57
CA LYS A 748 -65.08 -28.47 -69.12
C LYS A 748 -63.79 -28.33 -68.31
N GLU A 749 -62.67 -27.96 -68.93
CA GLU A 749 -61.39 -27.90 -68.23
C GLU A 749 -61.15 -26.53 -67.60
N GLU A 750 -60.67 -26.54 -66.36
CA GLU A 750 -60.25 -25.36 -65.64
C GLU A 750 -58.94 -25.62 -64.88
N ILE A 751 -58.15 -24.56 -64.69
CA ILE A 751 -57.02 -24.55 -63.77
C ILE A 751 -57.17 -23.41 -62.78
N LYS A 752 -56.91 -23.71 -61.50
CA LYS A 752 -56.96 -22.74 -60.39
C LYS A 752 -55.63 -22.00 -60.27
N ILE A 753 -55.69 -20.68 -60.19
CA ILE A 753 -54.54 -19.81 -59.94
C ILE A 753 -54.73 -19.15 -58.56
N ASP A 754 -53.89 -19.52 -57.61
CA ASP A 754 -53.86 -19.02 -56.24
C ASP A 754 -52.94 -17.80 -56.17
N VAL A 755 -53.52 -16.59 -56.20
CA VAL A 755 -52.80 -15.31 -56.19
C VAL A 755 -52.75 -14.79 -54.75
N ARG A 756 -51.54 -14.61 -54.23
CA ARG A 756 -51.33 -14.18 -52.83
C ARG A 756 -52.03 -12.83 -52.55
N PRO A 757 -52.67 -12.66 -51.37
CA PRO A 757 -53.37 -11.41 -51.03
C PRO A 757 -52.43 -10.24 -50.71
N LYS A 758 -51.14 -10.51 -50.47
CA LYS A 758 -50.12 -9.54 -50.07
C LYS A 758 -48.73 -10.00 -50.55
N ARG A 759 -47.82 -9.07 -50.81
CA ARG A 759 -46.40 -9.36 -51.07
C ARG A 759 -45.67 -9.67 -49.75
N PRO A 760 -44.62 -10.52 -49.75
CA PRO A 760 -43.81 -10.74 -48.55
C PRO A 760 -43.16 -9.44 -48.06
N GLN A 761 -42.95 -9.30 -46.75
CA GLN A 761 -42.42 -8.07 -46.14
C GLN A 761 -41.24 -8.35 -45.21
N VAL A 762 -40.39 -7.33 -45.04
CA VAL A 762 -39.28 -7.36 -44.07
C VAL A 762 -39.16 -6.04 -43.31
N ALA A 763 -38.84 -6.14 -42.04
CA ALA A 763 -38.55 -5.03 -41.14
C ALA A 763 -37.43 -5.42 -40.17
N PHE A 764 -36.62 -4.46 -39.71
CA PHE A 764 -35.82 -4.66 -38.50
C PHE A 764 -36.73 -4.68 -37.26
N GLY A 765 -36.55 -5.70 -36.43
CA GLY A 765 -37.11 -5.74 -35.09
C GLY A 765 -36.49 -4.69 -34.16
N GLN A 766 -37.13 -4.44 -33.03
CA GLN A 766 -36.61 -3.53 -32.01
C GLN A 766 -35.86 -4.31 -30.92
N ILE A 767 -34.84 -3.69 -30.34
CA ILE A 767 -34.18 -4.09 -29.08
C ILE A 767 -34.38 -2.95 -28.10
N ASP A 768 -34.92 -3.23 -26.91
CA ASP A 768 -35.28 -2.23 -25.88
C ASP A 768 -36.01 -0.98 -26.45
N LYS A 769 -37.00 -1.22 -27.32
CA LYS A 769 -37.83 -0.23 -28.04
C LYS A 769 -37.09 0.66 -29.06
N LYS A 770 -35.88 0.30 -29.47
CA LYS A 770 -35.06 1.05 -30.45
C LYS A 770 -34.58 0.15 -31.59
N ARG A 771 -34.14 0.77 -32.68
CA ARG A 771 -33.38 0.14 -33.78
C ARG A 771 -31.92 0.59 -33.75
N SER A 772 -31.35 0.62 -32.54
CA SER A 772 -30.01 1.10 -32.25
C SER A 772 -29.45 0.29 -31.08
N ILE A 773 -28.25 -0.25 -31.18
CA ILE A 773 -27.60 -0.98 -30.09
C ILE A 773 -26.17 -0.47 -29.83
N LEU A 774 -25.83 -0.38 -28.54
CA LEU A 774 -24.46 -0.26 -28.05
C LEU A 774 -23.94 -1.68 -27.77
N ALA A 775 -22.89 -2.08 -28.48
CA ALA A 775 -22.32 -3.41 -28.42
C ALA A 775 -20.80 -3.35 -28.17
N LEU A 776 -20.23 -4.50 -27.82
CA LEU A 776 -18.78 -4.65 -27.72
C LEU A 776 -18.17 -4.89 -29.09
N GLU A 777 -17.05 -4.23 -29.35
CA GLU A 777 -16.25 -4.47 -30.56
C GLU A 777 -15.87 -5.96 -30.67
N ASP A 778 -15.82 -6.46 -31.90
CA ASP A 778 -15.46 -7.85 -32.24
C ASP A 778 -16.45 -8.93 -31.74
N LYS A 779 -17.60 -8.55 -31.18
CA LYS A 779 -18.69 -9.47 -30.86
C LYS A 779 -19.73 -9.53 -31.98
N ASN A 780 -20.29 -10.72 -32.20
CA ASN A 780 -21.42 -10.91 -33.09
C ASN A 780 -22.65 -10.25 -32.44
N VAL A 781 -23.18 -9.22 -33.08
CA VAL A 781 -24.41 -8.52 -32.68
C VAL A 781 -25.58 -9.19 -33.39
N GLU A 782 -26.46 -9.83 -32.63
CA GLU A 782 -27.68 -10.46 -33.14
C GLU A 782 -28.80 -9.43 -33.28
N VAL A 783 -29.01 -8.94 -34.50
CA VAL A 783 -30.09 -8.01 -34.83
C VAL A 783 -31.32 -8.81 -35.30
N PRO A 784 -32.50 -8.63 -34.68
CA PRO A 784 -33.70 -9.33 -35.08
C PRO A 784 -34.27 -8.77 -36.39
N LEU A 785 -34.68 -9.66 -37.29
CA LEU A 785 -35.61 -9.34 -38.37
C LEU A 785 -37.04 -9.74 -38.01
N ARG A 786 -37.99 -9.15 -38.73
CA ARG A 786 -39.40 -9.54 -38.79
C ARG A 786 -39.71 -9.79 -40.26
N LEU A 787 -40.15 -10.99 -40.58
CA LEU A 787 -40.31 -11.51 -41.93
C LEU A 787 -41.73 -12.06 -42.10
N GLU A 788 -42.40 -11.65 -43.18
CA GLU A 788 -43.73 -12.08 -43.57
C GLU A 788 -43.66 -12.69 -44.97
N GLY A 789 -44.32 -13.83 -45.22
CA GLY A 789 -44.22 -14.57 -46.49
C GLY A 789 -44.12 -16.08 -46.28
N VAL A 790 -43.43 -16.76 -47.20
CA VAL A 790 -43.19 -18.21 -47.18
C VAL A 790 -41.69 -18.52 -47.16
N PRO A 791 -41.16 -19.20 -46.13
CA PRO A 791 -39.74 -19.53 -46.05
C PRO A 791 -39.27 -20.44 -47.20
N PRO A 792 -38.00 -20.33 -47.63
CA PRO A 792 -37.00 -19.38 -47.15
C PRO A 792 -37.19 -17.96 -47.70
N TRP A 793 -36.90 -16.95 -46.87
CA TRP A 793 -36.70 -15.56 -47.30
C TRP A 793 -35.24 -15.32 -47.67
N THR A 794 -34.99 -14.57 -48.74
CA THR A 794 -33.67 -14.06 -49.10
C THR A 794 -33.65 -12.55 -48.90
N VAL A 795 -32.81 -12.07 -47.98
CA VAL A 795 -32.72 -10.65 -47.58
C VAL A 795 -31.35 -10.11 -47.96
N ARG A 796 -31.30 -8.91 -48.55
CA ARG A 796 -30.06 -8.17 -48.89
C ARG A 796 -29.92 -6.92 -48.03
N LEU A 797 -28.75 -6.74 -47.42
CA LEU A 797 -28.46 -5.60 -46.54
C LEU A 797 -27.12 -4.94 -46.88
N GLN A 798 -26.98 -3.64 -46.62
CA GLN A 798 -25.73 -2.88 -46.80
C GLN A 798 -25.43 -2.05 -45.54
N ASN A 799 -24.14 -1.83 -45.26
CA ASN A 799 -23.69 -0.88 -44.24
C ASN A 799 -23.45 0.50 -44.91
N LEU A 800 -24.28 1.49 -44.56
CA LEU A 800 -24.28 2.82 -45.15
C LEU A 800 -23.05 3.65 -44.78
N ASP A 801 -22.37 3.33 -43.68
CA ASP A 801 -21.17 4.05 -43.22
C ASP A 801 -19.89 3.50 -43.87
N TYR A 802 -19.96 2.31 -44.47
CA TYR A 802 -18.89 1.69 -45.25
C TYR A 802 -19.43 1.19 -46.61
N PRO A 803 -19.88 2.10 -47.51
CA PRO A 803 -20.59 1.72 -48.74
C PRO A 803 -19.72 0.97 -49.77
N SER A 804 -18.40 0.88 -49.54
CA SER A 804 -17.46 0.04 -50.31
C SER A 804 -17.47 -1.44 -49.89
N MET A 805 -18.15 -1.80 -48.79
CA MET A 805 -18.37 -3.19 -48.39
C MET A 805 -19.40 -3.87 -49.31
N PRO A 806 -19.25 -5.18 -49.60
CA PRO A 806 -20.22 -5.91 -50.42
C PRO A 806 -21.57 -6.05 -49.70
N VAL A 807 -22.64 -6.09 -50.50
CA VAL A 807 -24.01 -6.35 -50.01
C VAL A 807 -24.06 -7.74 -49.35
N ILE A 808 -24.65 -7.78 -48.16
CA ILE A 808 -24.80 -8.97 -47.33
C ILE A 808 -26.11 -9.66 -47.70
N GLU A 809 -26.03 -10.80 -48.39
CA GLU A 809 -27.19 -11.65 -48.68
C GLU A 809 -27.35 -12.76 -47.62
N LYS A 810 -28.59 -13.00 -47.17
CA LYS A 810 -28.94 -14.03 -46.16
C LYS A 810 -30.21 -14.77 -46.56
N SER A 811 -30.14 -16.11 -46.58
CA SER A 811 -31.32 -16.98 -46.68
C SER A 811 -31.77 -17.42 -45.28
N LEU A 812 -33.05 -17.25 -44.96
CA LEU A 812 -33.62 -17.32 -43.61
C LEU A 812 -34.91 -18.14 -43.61
N TRP A 813 -35.15 -18.95 -42.57
CA TRP A 813 -36.24 -19.93 -42.52
C TRP A 813 -37.27 -19.70 -41.40
N ASN A 814 -37.11 -18.65 -40.59
CA ASN A 814 -37.96 -18.32 -39.45
C ASN A 814 -38.39 -16.85 -39.51
N GLU A 815 -39.67 -16.59 -39.26
CA GLU A 815 -40.32 -15.27 -39.28
C GLU A 815 -39.62 -14.22 -38.39
N ASN A 816 -38.94 -14.68 -37.34
CA ASN A 816 -38.25 -13.85 -36.34
C ASN A 816 -36.74 -14.11 -36.32
N SER A 817 -36.15 -14.47 -37.47
CA SER A 817 -34.71 -14.79 -37.61
C SER A 817 -33.80 -13.67 -37.08
N LEU A 818 -32.68 -14.07 -36.46
CA LEU A 818 -31.60 -13.18 -36.02
C LEU A 818 -30.50 -13.13 -37.08
N VAL A 819 -30.01 -11.94 -37.42
CA VAL A 819 -28.87 -11.74 -38.32
C VAL A 819 -27.68 -11.22 -37.51
N GLN A 820 -26.54 -11.91 -37.62
CA GLN A 820 -25.30 -11.54 -36.92
C GLN A 820 -24.45 -10.57 -37.73
N PHE A 821 -24.09 -9.44 -37.12
CA PHE A 821 -23.14 -8.45 -37.65
C PHE A 821 -21.90 -8.33 -36.75
N THR A 822 -20.75 -7.98 -37.32
CA THR A 822 -19.45 -7.89 -36.62
C THR A 822 -18.75 -6.53 -36.80
N GLN A 823 -19.37 -5.60 -37.50
CA GLN A 823 -18.87 -4.23 -37.71
C GLN A 823 -19.92 -3.21 -37.25
N ARG A 824 -19.46 -2.08 -36.72
CA ARG A 824 -20.31 -0.91 -36.44
C ARG A 824 -20.83 -0.26 -37.72
N GLY A 825 -21.87 0.53 -37.58
CA GLY A 825 -22.47 1.35 -38.63
C GLY A 825 -23.98 1.17 -38.72
N ARG A 826 -24.58 1.96 -39.60
CA ARG A 826 -26.00 1.95 -39.92
C ARG A 826 -26.24 0.97 -41.06
N TYR A 827 -26.90 -0.14 -40.75
CA TYR A 827 -27.29 -1.14 -41.72
C TYR A 827 -28.67 -0.82 -42.28
N GLU A 828 -28.84 -0.96 -43.60
CA GLU A 828 -30.11 -0.83 -44.30
C GLU A 828 -30.47 -2.16 -44.99
N ILE A 829 -31.75 -2.54 -44.95
CA ILE A 829 -32.32 -3.62 -45.76
C ILE A 829 -32.70 -3.03 -47.12
N ILE A 830 -32.09 -3.53 -48.19
CA ILE A 830 -32.33 -3.06 -49.56
C ILE A 830 -33.48 -3.83 -50.21
N GLU A 831 -33.49 -5.15 -50.05
CA GLU A 831 -34.34 -6.05 -50.83
C GLU A 831 -34.71 -7.28 -49.99
N VAL A 832 -35.91 -7.81 -50.22
CA VAL A 832 -36.32 -9.14 -49.79
C VAL A 832 -37.08 -9.85 -50.91
N SER A 833 -36.79 -11.13 -51.10
CA SER A 833 -37.69 -12.08 -51.74
C SER A 833 -38.06 -13.18 -50.76
N ASP A 834 -39.15 -13.89 -51.02
CA ASP A 834 -39.43 -15.18 -50.37
C ASP A 834 -39.15 -16.35 -51.33
N SER A 835 -39.59 -17.55 -50.96
CA SER A 835 -39.43 -18.78 -51.76
C SER A 835 -40.00 -18.72 -53.18
N SER A 836 -40.82 -17.74 -53.52
CA SER A 836 -41.39 -17.57 -54.87
C SER A 836 -41.64 -16.12 -55.32
N CYS A 837 -41.71 -15.14 -54.41
CA CYS A 837 -42.15 -13.77 -54.74
C CYS A 837 -41.16 -12.69 -54.29
N PRO A 838 -40.98 -11.60 -55.06
CA PRO A 838 -40.35 -10.38 -54.58
C PRO A 838 -41.23 -9.69 -53.53
N GLY A 839 -40.60 -9.05 -52.55
CA GLY A 839 -41.27 -8.41 -51.41
C GLY A 839 -41.06 -6.90 -51.29
N THR A 840 -41.46 -6.35 -50.14
CA THR A 840 -41.35 -4.92 -49.82
C THR A 840 -40.69 -4.72 -48.46
N VAL A 841 -39.70 -3.83 -48.38
CA VAL A 841 -39.11 -3.39 -47.10
C VAL A 841 -40.02 -2.33 -46.45
N ASP A 842 -40.25 -2.42 -45.14
CA ASP A 842 -40.94 -1.37 -44.38
C ASP A 842 -40.04 -0.14 -44.24
N SER A 843 -40.43 0.99 -44.84
CA SER A 843 -39.71 2.27 -44.76
C SER A 843 -39.68 2.90 -43.37
N GLY A 844 -40.55 2.45 -42.45
CA GLY A 844 -40.48 2.79 -41.03
C GLY A 844 -39.52 1.90 -40.23
N ALA A 845 -38.87 0.91 -40.86
CA ALA A 845 -38.06 -0.13 -40.22
C ALA A 845 -36.90 -0.66 -41.06
N ASN A 846 -36.52 0.01 -42.14
CA ASN A 846 -35.48 -0.40 -43.08
C ASN A 846 -34.06 -0.28 -42.51
N THR A 847 -33.83 0.57 -41.50
CA THR A 847 -32.50 0.84 -40.93
C THR A 847 -32.32 0.38 -39.49
N PHE A 848 -31.10 -0.07 -39.14
CA PHE A 848 -30.66 -0.39 -37.78
C PHE A 848 -29.23 0.09 -37.52
N GLU A 849 -28.99 0.72 -36.38
CA GLU A 849 -27.68 1.30 -36.00
C GLU A 849 -26.91 0.42 -35.01
N ILE A 850 -25.66 0.07 -35.34
CA ILE A 850 -24.75 -0.65 -34.43
C ILE A 850 -23.60 0.29 -34.06
N THR A 851 -23.49 0.60 -32.77
CA THR A 851 -22.41 1.44 -32.22
C THR A 851 -21.56 0.64 -31.25
N TRP A 852 -20.26 0.94 -31.21
CA TRP A 852 -19.34 0.31 -30.26
C TRP A 852 -19.25 1.13 -28.97
N ILE A 853 -19.28 0.43 -27.83
CA ILE A 853 -18.82 0.98 -26.55
C ILE A 853 -17.31 1.20 -26.66
N SER A 854 -16.81 2.37 -26.27
CA SER A 854 -15.37 2.69 -26.33
C SER A 854 -14.53 1.67 -25.55
N ARG A 855 -13.43 1.20 -26.15
CA ARG A 855 -12.40 0.44 -25.42
C ARG A 855 -11.68 1.33 -24.41
N PRO A 856 -11.19 0.77 -23.28
CA PRO A 856 -10.53 1.57 -22.27
C PRO A 856 -9.18 2.12 -22.75
N ARG A 857 -8.97 3.43 -22.54
CA ARG A 857 -7.76 4.16 -22.95
C ARG A 857 -7.35 5.21 -21.92
N ILE A 858 -6.08 5.62 -21.96
CA ILE A 858 -5.54 6.76 -21.19
C ILE A 858 -5.75 8.03 -22.03
N ILE A 859 -6.41 9.03 -21.45
CA ILE A 859 -6.70 10.31 -22.14
C ILE A 859 -5.88 11.49 -21.59
N ALA A 860 -5.33 11.38 -20.38
CA ALA A 860 -4.42 12.39 -19.82
C ALA A 860 -3.49 11.79 -18.76
N VAL A 861 -2.31 12.40 -18.60
CA VAL A 861 -1.36 12.15 -17.51
C VAL A 861 -1.00 13.48 -16.86
N ASP A 862 -1.12 13.57 -15.54
CA ASP A 862 -0.86 14.77 -14.72
C ASP A 862 -1.59 16.05 -15.24
N GLY A 863 -2.78 15.85 -15.82
CA GLY A 863 -3.60 16.91 -16.43
C GLY A 863 -3.23 17.27 -17.88
N VAL A 864 -2.15 16.72 -18.43
CA VAL A 864 -1.76 16.89 -19.83
C VAL A 864 -2.47 15.84 -20.68
N SER A 865 -3.21 16.25 -21.71
CA SER A 865 -3.88 15.34 -22.64
C SER A 865 -2.87 14.48 -23.41
N VAL A 866 -3.17 13.18 -23.53
CA VAL A 866 -2.41 12.25 -24.36
C VAL A 866 -3.04 12.21 -25.76
N GLU A 867 -2.25 12.52 -26.78
CA GLU A 867 -2.63 12.35 -28.18
C GLU A 867 -2.50 10.88 -28.58
N GLU A 868 -3.42 10.37 -29.41
CA GLU A 868 -3.51 8.92 -29.70
C GLU A 868 -2.26 8.34 -30.40
N ASP A 869 -1.48 9.18 -31.08
CA ASP A 869 -0.21 8.81 -31.75
C ASP A 869 1.02 8.80 -30.81
N LYS A 870 0.90 9.19 -29.53
CA LYS A 870 2.05 9.31 -28.59
C LYS A 870 2.19 8.10 -27.68
N GLU A 871 2.96 7.12 -28.13
CA GLU A 871 3.34 5.93 -27.33
C GLU A 871 4.16 6.26 -26.07
N VAL A 872 4.83 7.41 -26.01
CA VAL A 872 5.72 7.80 -24.89
C VAL A 872 5.36 9.17 -24.32
N PHE A 873 5.28 9.25 -22.99
CA PHE A 873 5.10 10.50 -22.23
C PHE A 873 6.33 10.73 -21.32
N GLU A 874 7.00 11.88 -21.48
CA GLU A 874 8.14 12.26 -20.64
C GLU A 874 7.68 13.16 -19.49
N LYS A 875 7.84 12.66 -18.26
CA LYS A 875 7.52 13.39 -17.03
C LYS A 875 8.74 14.16 -16.52
N ARG A 876 8.48 15.28 -15.85
CA ARG A 876 9.50 16.12 -15.20
C ARG A 876 10.53 15.32 -14.42
N ASP A 877 11.79 15.74 -14.53
CA ASP A 877 12.88 15.32 -13.66
C ASP A 877 12.54 15.55 -12.17
N VAL A 878 12.90 14.58 -11.32
CA VAL A 878 12.74 14.62 -9.86
C VAL A 878 14.08 14.21 -9.22
N CYS A 879 14.33 14.57 -7.96
CA CYS A 879 15.55 14.17 -7.26
C CYS A 879 15.37 12.86 -6.49
N GLU A 880 16.46 12.12 -6.31
CA GLU A 880 16.55 10.90 -5.52
C GLU A 880 15.94 11.10 -4.11
N GLY A 881 14.90 10.33 -3.78
CA GLY A 881 14.20 10.40 -2.50
C GLY A 881 13.30 11.62 -2.29
N ASP A 882 12.94 12.36 -3.35
CA ASP A 882 11.83 13.33 -3.33
C ASP A 882 10.53 12.61 -3.75
N GLU A 883 9.37 12.96 -3.18
CA GLU A 883 8.10 12.30 -3.49
C GLU A 883 7.46 12.84 -4.78
N ASP A 884 6.96 11.95 -5.63
CA ASP A 884 6.23 12.29 -6.86
C ASP A 884 5.08 11.31 -7.12
N LEU A 885 3.95 11.84 -7.57
CA LEU A 885 2.71 11.12 -7.84
C LEU A 885 2.33 11.35 -9.30
N MET A 886 1.90 10.29 -9.99
CA MET A 886 1.33 10.35 -11.33
C MET A 886 -0.18 10.14 -11.29
N GLU A 887 -0.93 11.09 -11.85
CA GLU A 887 -2.38 11.00 -12.03
C GLU A 887 -2.69 10.60 -13.48
N ILE A 888 -3.38 9.47 -13.66
CA ILE A 888 -3.79 8.94 -14.96
C ILE A 888 -5.30 9.13 -15.11
N LYS A 889 -5.76 9.78 -16.19
CA LYS A 889 -7.20 9.89 -16.51
C LYS A 889 -7.59 8.86 -17.58
N LEU A 890 -8.67 8.14 -17.32
CA LEU A 890 -9.13 6.97 -18.07
C LEU A 890 -10.52 7.21 -18.68
N ASP A 891 -10.70 6.72 -19.90
CA ASP A 891 -11.95 6.76 -20.69
C ASP A 891 -12.30 5.32 -21.10
N GLY A 892 -13.59 4.94 -21.09
CA GLY A 892 -14.07 3.55 -21.16
C GLY A 892 -15.18 3.25 -20.12
N THR A 893 -15.33 1.98 -19.73
CA THR A 893 -16.41 1.52 -18.82
C THR A 893 -15.90 0.99 -17.47
N PRO A 894 -15.89 1.81 -16.40
CA PRO A 894 -15.34 1.41 -15.10
C PRO A 894 -16.06 0.19 -14.47
N PRO A 895 -15.39 -0.56 -13.57
CA PRO A 895 -14.01 -0.38 -13.10
C PRO A 895 -12.95 -0.66 -14.17
N TYR A 896 -11.79 -0.01 -14.04
CA TYR A 896 -10.61 -0.25 -14.85
C TYR A 896 -9.59 -1.07 -14.07
N THR A 897 -8.84 -1.97 -14.73
CA THR A 897 -7.60 -2.54 -14.18
C THR A 897 -6.44 -2.32 -15.14
N LEU A 898 -5.35 -1.75 -14.63
CA LEU A 898 -4.16 -1.37 -15.36
C LEU A 898 -2.98 -2.18 -14.82
N ARG A 899 -2.31 -2.96 -15.68
CA ARG A 899 -1.06 -3.65 -15.37
C ARG A 899 0.10 -2.95 -16.08
N TYR A 900 1.15 -2.64 -15.32
CA TYR A 900 2.33 -1.94 -15.84
C TYR A 900 3.63 -2.66 -15.48
N GLU A 901 4.60 -2.57 -16.38
CA GLU A 901 6.00 -2.89 -16.15
C GLU A 901 6.72 -1.63 -15.66
N LYS A 902 7.31 -1.69 -14.45
CA LYS A 902 8.29 -0.69 -14.01
C LYS A 902 9.69 -1.22 -14.32
N GLN A 903 10.39 -0.55 -15.22
CA GLN A 903 11.80 -0.75 -15.54
C GLN A 903 12.64 0.39 -14.94
N LEU A 904 13.73 0.05 -14.25
CA LEU A 904 14.75 0.98 -13.75
C LEU A 904 16.07 0.70 -14.47
N ARG A 905 16.58 1.71 -15.16
CA ARG A 905 17.95 1.78 -15.69
C ARG A 905 18.81 2.66 -14.77
N PRO A 906 19.55 2.08 -13.80
CA PRO A 906 20.41 2.86 -12.92
C PRO A 906 21.60 3.44 -13.69
N LEU A 907 22.18 4.54 -13.18
CA LEU A 907 23.39 5.15 -13.77
C LEU A 907 24.59 4.17 -13.86
N THR A 908 24.65 3.20 -12.96
CA THR A 908 25.62 2.09 -12.97
C THR A 908 24.96 0.82 -12.46
N GLY A 909 24.89 -0.24 -13.28
CA GLY A 909 24.40 -1.56 -12.88
C GLY A 909 23.56 -2.26 -13.95
N ALA A 910 22.95 -3.38 -13.57
CA ALA A 910 21.96 -4.07 -14.41
C ALA A 910 20.60 -3.38 -14.34
N ILE A 911 19.81 -3.51 -15.40
CA ILE A 911 18.41 -3.06 -15.46
C ILE A 911 17.57 -3.93 -14.50
N ALA A 912 16.66 -3.31 -13.75
CA ALA A 912 15.72 -4.00 -12.86
C ALA A 912 14.27 -3.80 -13.34
N THR A 913 13.55 -4.89 -13.57
CA THR A 913 12.15 -4.89 -14.01
C THR A 913 11.23 -5.47 -12.92
N SER A 914 10.05 -4.89 -12.73
CA SER A 914 8.98 -5.43 -11.87
C SER A 914 7.59 -5.11 -12.42
N TYR A 915 6.72 -6.11 -12.53
CA TYR A 915 5.31 -5.92 -12.88
C TYR A 915 4.45 -5.56 -11.66
N LYS A 916 3.47 -4.69 -11.84
CA LYS A 916 2.47 -4.27 -10.85
C LYS A 916 1.11 -4.03 -11.50
N SER A 917 0.05 -4.01 -10.71
CA SER A 917 -1.33 -3.75 -11.16
C SER A 917 -2.07 -2.79 -10.22
N ILE A 918 -2.99 -2.00 -10.77
CA ILE A 918 -3.89 -1.08 -10.04
C ILE A 918 -5.31 -1.25 -10.58
N THR A 919 -6.31 -1.24 -9.71
CA THR A 919 -7.74 -1.24 -10.08
C THR A 919 -8.43 0.05 -9.61
N ALA A 920 -9.01 0.80 -10.55
CA ALA A 920 -9.66 2.08 -10.32
C ALA A 920 -11.18 1.99 -10.56
N ALA A 921 -11.98 2.54 -9.63
CA ALA A 921 -13.44 2.50 -9.71
C ALA A 921 -14.06 3.60 -10.60
N LEU A 922 -13.27 4.61 -10.94
CA LEU A 922 -13.68 5.81 -11.68
C LEU A 922 -12.68 6.10 -12.80
N GLY A 923 -12.96 7.09 -13.64
CA GLY A 923 -12.09 7.55 -14.73
C GLY A 923 -10.76 8.20 -14.30
N SER A 924 -10.25 7.94 -13.10
CA SER A 924 -8.95 8.40 -12.65
C SER A 924 -8.25 7.38 -11.75
N ALA A 925 -6.92 7.30 -11.86
CA ALA A 925 -6.06 6.43 -11.07
C ALA A 925 -4.79 7.18 -10.65
N SER A 926 -4.33 6.96 -9.43
CA SER A 926 -3.12 7.58 -8.86
C SER A 926 -2.03 6.52 -8.64
N LEU A 927 -0.80 6.80 -9.13
CA LEU A 927 0.37 5.92 -9.00
C LEU A 927 1.53 6.70 -8.37
N GLN A 928 2.00 6.25 -7.20
CA GLN A 928 3.24 6.75 -6.61
C GLN A 928 4.46 6.31 -7.46
N MET A 929 5.29 7.27 -7.85
CA MET A 929 6.53 7.01 -8.57
C MET A 929 7.63 6.56 -7.60
N ASP A 930 8.47 5.63 -8.04
CA ASP A 930 9.66 5.19 -7.29
C ASP A 930 10.83 6.11 -7.61
N THR A 931 11.22 6.94 -6.63
CA THR A 931 12.39 7.83 -6.69
C THR A 931 13.54 7.36 -5.79
N SER A 932 13.47 6.11 -5.28
CA SER A 932 14.35 5.60 -4.23
C SER A 932 15.82 5.38 -4.65
N LYS A 933 16.09 5.43 -5.96
CA LYS A 933 17.43 5.27 -6.55
C LYS A 933 17.58 6.22 -7.73
N PRO A 934 18.78 6.72 -8.03
CA PRO A 934 19.01 7.58 -9.18
C PRO A 934 19.17 6.77 -10.47
N GLY A 935 18.58 7.26 -11.57
CA GLY A 935 18.55 6.59 -12.86
C GLY A 935 17.35 7.01 -13.71
N ASP A 936 17.21 6.37 -14.87
CA ASP A 936 16.07 6.55 -15.76
C ASP A 936 15.03 5.45 -15.46
N TYR A 937 13.81 5.85 -15.10
CA TYR A 937 12.68 4.96 -14.89
C TYR A 937 11.75 4.98 -16.11
N THR A 938 11.15 3.83 -16.40
CA THR A 938 10.12 3.67 -17.43
C THR A 938 8.98 2.82 -16.88
N TYR A 939 7.75 3.32 -17.04
CA TYR A 939 6.50 2.71 -16.60
C TYR A 939 5.68 2.41 -17.85
N THR A 940 5.83 1.20 -18.38
CA THR A 940 5.11 0.76 -19.58
C THR A 940 3.80 0.11 -19.17
N VAL A 941 2.68 0.70 -19.56
CA VAL A 941 1.35 0.10 -19.43
C VAL A 941 1.27 -1.06 -20.42
N VAL A 942 1.32 -2.29 -19.91
CA VAL A 942 1.32 -3.51 -20.72
C VAL A 942 -0.09 -4.03 -20.97
N GLU A 943 -1.01 -3.81 -20.03
CA GLU A 943 -2.43 -4.15 -20.16
C GLU A 943 -3.30 -3.06 -19.51
N LEU A 944 -4.35 -2.66 -20.21
CA LEU A 944 -5.48 -1.91 -19.65
C LEU A 944 -6.76 -2.66 -20.03
N VAL A 945 -7.57 -2.95 -19.03
CA VAL A 945 -8.87 -3.63 -19.16
C VAL A 945 -9.92 -2.88 -18.38
N ASP A 946 -11.19 -3.12 -18.70
CA ASP A 946 -12.32 -2.54 -17.97
C ASP A 946 -13.42 -3.59 -17.71
N ASN A 947 -14.60 -3.17 -17.26
CA ASN A 947 -15.70 -4.06 -16.90
C ASN A 947 -16.25 -4.90 -18.09
N LEU A 948 -15.95 -4.48 -19.32
CA LEU A 948 -16.52 -5.05 -20.55
C LEU A 948 -15.45 -5.58 -21.51
N TYR A 949 -14.26 -4.98 -21.52
CA TYR A 949 -13.17 -5.32 -22.42
C TYR A 949 -12.00 -6.01 -21.70
N ASN A 950 -11.86 -7.31 -21.96
CA ASN A 950 -10.63 -8.06 -21.72
C ASN A 950 -9.47 -7.52 -22.60
N TYR A 951 -8.24 -7.75 -22.14
CA TYR A 951 -7.03 -7.35 -22.86
C TYR A 951 -6.90 -8.03 -24.22
N ASP A 952 -6.57 -7.25 -25.25
CA ASP A 952 -6.19 -7.72 -26.58
C ASP A 952 -4.90 -7.03 -27.02
N GLN A 953 -3.82 -7.81 -27.07
CA GLN A 953 -2.48 -7.35 -27.45
C GLN A 953 -2.40 -6.76 -28.87
N LYS A 954 -3.36 -7.06 -29.76
CA LYS A 954 -3.41 -6.49 -31.12
C LYS A 954 -4.08 -5.11 -31.19
N LYS A 955 -4.83 -4.74 -30.15
CA LYS A 955 -5.63 -3.50 -30.09
C LYS A 955 -5.19 -2.55 -28.98
N HIS A 956 -4.05 -2.81 -28.36
CA HIS A 956 -3.49 -1.97 -27.31
C HIS A 956 -2.00 -1.73 -27.56
N ALA A 957 -1.65 -0.52 -28.00
CA ALA A 957 -0.27 -0.08 -28.04
C ALA A 957 0.26 0.13 -26.60
N PRO A 958 1.47 -0.31 -26.27
CA PRO A 958 2.01 -0.18 -24.91
C PRO A 958 2.44 1.26 -24.64
N PHE A 959 1.65 1.99 -23.85
CA PHE A 959 1.95 3.37 -23.48
C PHE A 959 3.02 3.45 -22.37
N SER A 960 4.12 4.17 -22.61
CA SER A 960 5.27 4.26 -21.70
C SER A 960 5.45 5.65 -21.11
N ILE A 961 5.35 5.77 -19.78
CA ILE A 961 5.76 6.98 -19.07
C ILE A 961 7.24 6.87 -18.70
N THR A 962 8.02 7.90 -19.00
CA THR A 962 9.44 8.00 -18.61
C THR A 962 9.64 9.10 -17.57
N GLN A 963 10.58 8.87 -16.63
CA GLN A 963 10.97 9.86 -15.63
C GLN A 963 12.45 9.67 -15.26
N ARG A 964 13.20 10.78 -15.20
CA ARG A 964 14.58 10.80 -14.72
C ARG A 964 14.65 11.16 -13.24
N VAL A 965 15.31 10.30 -12.46
CA VAL A 965 15.57 10.51 -11.04
C VAL A 965 17.03 10.91 -10.85
N ASN A 966 17.26 12.18 -10.53
CA ASN A 966 18.59 12.77 -10.42
C ASN A 966 19.24 12.45 -9.06
N PRO A 967 20.50 11.98 -9.02
CA PRO A 967 21.20 11.74 -7.76
C PRO A 967 21.37 13.03 -6.96
N ARG A 968 21.13 12.96 -5.64
CA ARG A 968 21.34 14.11 -4.74
C ARG A 968 22.83 14.46 -4.69
N PRO A 969 23.21 15.74 -4.84
CA PRO A 969 24.62 16.14 -4.88
C PRO A 969 25.32 15.84 -3.55
N SER A 970 26.63 15.63 -3.59
CA SER A 970 27.46 15.45 -2.40
C SER A 970 28.68 16.35 -2.40
N ALA A 971 29.05 16.81 -1.22
CA ALA A 971 30.19 17.69 -0.98
C ALA A 971 31.06 17.10 0.13
N ARG A 972 32.38 17.16 -0.05
CA ARG A 972 33.38 16.60 0.89
C ARG A 972 34.65 17.44 0.89
N PHE A 973 35.32 17.50 2.04
CA PHE A 973 36.65 18.09 2.09
C PHE A 973 37.67 17.18 1.37
N GLY A 974 38.58 17.76 0.60
CA GLY A 974 39.64 17.02 -0.09
C GLY A 974 40.68 16.43 0.86
N GLN A 975 40.77 16.96 2.08
CA GLN A 975 41.56 16.44 3.20
C GLN A 975 40.68 16.44 4.47
N PRO A 976 39.81 15.42 4.66
CA PRO A 976 38.93 15.35 5.82
C PRO A 976 39.76 15.15 7.11
N ASN A 977 39.28 15.71 8.22
CA ASN A 977 39.95 15.71 9.53
C ASN A 977 41.34 16.38 9.59
N HIS A 978 41.78 17.07 8.54
CA HIS A 978 43.00 17.88 8.58
C HIS A 978 42.85 19.07 9.56
N ILE A 979 44.00 19.59 10.04
CA ILE A 979 44.07 20.69 11.00
C ILE A 979 44.85 21.84 10.34
N TYR A 980 44.16 22.91 9.99
CA TYR A 980 44.76 24.13 9.40
C TYR A 980 45.12 25.12 10.49
N GLY A 981 46.33 25.67 10.45
CA GLY A 981 46.94 26.45 11.53
C GLY A 981 47.24 27.90 11.16
N PHE A 982 46.62 28.85 11.85
CA PHE A 982 46.77 30.28 11.56
C PHE A 982 47.28 31.04 12.80
N CYS A 983 48.28 31.92 12.63
CA CYS A 983 48.64 32.92 13.65
C CYS A 983 47.84 34.22 13.42
N LYS A 984 47.29 34.77 14.51
CA LYS A 984 46.30 35.86 14.50
C LYS A 984 46.76 37.17 13.83
N GLU A 985 48.02 37.56 14.04
CA GLU A 985 48.53 38.90 13.67
C GLU A 985 49.50 38.92 12.48
N GLU A 986 49.84 37.77 11.89
CA GLU A 986 50.79 37.70 10.77
C GLU A 986 50.09 37.73 9.39
N GLY A 987 50.80 38.27 8.39
CA GLY A 987 50.23 38.67 7.09
C GLY A 987 50.59 37.76 5.92
N ASN A 988 49.65 37.63 4.98
CA ASN A 988 49.82 37.08 3.62
C ASN A 988 50.29 35.62 3.49
N SER A 989 49.67 34.69 4.24
CA SER A 989 49.52 33.28 3.80
C SER A 989 48.06 32.84 3.87
N GLU A 990 47.35 32.91 2.75
CA GLU A 990 45.96 32.45 2.63
C GLU A 990 45.90 30.94 2.35
N GLU A 991 45.97 30.12 3.40
CA GLU A 991 45.69 28.68 3.29
C GLU A 991 44.18 28.47 3.08
N ALA A 992 43.79 28.08 1.86
CA ALA A 992 42.40 27.80 1.48
C ALA A 992 42.08 26.29 1.55
N ILE A 993 40.91 25.94 2.08
CA ILE A 993 40.54 24.53 2.32
C ILE A 993 39.89 23.94 1.06
N PRO A 994 40.42 22.85 0.48
CA PRO A 994 39.86 22.26 -0.73
C PRO A 994 38.57 21.47 -0.43
N ILE A 995 37.52 21.77 -1.19
CA ILE A 995 36.25 21.04 -1.24
C ILE A 995 36.10 20.40 -2.63
N ILE A 996 35.62 19.15 -2.64
CA ILE A 996 35.25 18.39 -3.85
C ILE A 996 33.72 18.27 -3.87
N LEU A 997 33.13 18.54 -5.03
CA LEU A 997 31.69 18.57 -5.26
C LEU A 997 31.33 17.58 -6.38
N ASP A 998 30.44 16.64 -6.07
CA ASP A 998 29.96 15.61 -6.97
C ASP A 998 28.47 15.90 -7.30
N GLY A 999 28.18 16.18 -8.58
CA GLY A 999 26.88 16.69 -9.07
C GLY A 999 27.07 17.66 -10.25
N VAL A 1000 26.05 18.47 -10.59
CA VAL A 1000 26.06 19.38 -11.76
C VAL A 1000 26.23 20.86 -11.35
N PRO A 1001 27.31 21.56 -11.76
CA PRO A 1001 27.48 22.98 -11.47
C PRO A 1001 26.53 23.88 -12.29
N PRO A 1002 26.23 25.12 -11.82
CA PRO A 1002 26.72 25.73 -10.59
C PRO A 1002 26.09 25.16 -9.32
N PHE A 1003 26.91 24.99 -8.29
CA PHE A 1003 26.48 24.56 -6.95
C PHE A 1003 26.24 25.76 -6.02
N SER A 1004 25.52 25.53 -4.91
CA SER A 1004 25.56 26.40 -3.73
C SER A 1004 25.80 25.58 -2.46
N LEU A 1005 26.66 26.07 -1.57
CA LEU A 1005 27.00 25.45 -0.29
C LEU A 1005 26.50 26.29 0.90
N GLU A 1006 26.10 25.61 1.97
CA GLU A 1006 25.96 26.19 3.31
C GLU A 1006 26.95 25.46 4.23
N ILE A 1007 27.88 26.22 4.83
CA ILE A 1007 28.98 25.73 5.65
C ILE A 1007 28.79 26.23 7.07
N GLY A 1008 28.79 25.31 8.03
CA GLY A 1008 28.80 25.64 9.45
C GLY A 1008 30.22 25.86 9.94
N ILE A 1009 30.43 26.94 10.68
CA ILE A 1009 31.67 27.21 11.42
C ILE A 1009 31.30 27.23 12.90
N LYS A 1010 31.81 26.27 13.67
CA LYS A 1010 31.52 26.13 15.09
C LYS A 1010 32.79 26.28 15.92
N HIS A 1011 32.93 27.41 16.59
CA HIS A 1011 33.91 27.57 17.67
C HIS A 1011 33.57 26.65 18.85
N HIS A 1012 34.61 26.13 19.52
CA HIS A 1012 34.44 25.15 20.60
C HIS A 1012 33.57 25.62 21.78
N SER A 1013 33.55 26.92 22.13
CA SER A 1013 32.71 27.43 23.24
C SER A 1013 31.31 27.87 22.82
N VAL A 1014 31.00 27.94 21.52
CA VAL A 1014 29.69 28.41 21.04
C VAL A 1014 28.81 27.22 20.69
N SER A 1015 27.60 27.15 21.27
CA SER A 1015 26.71 25.99 21.11
C SER A 1015 26.11 25.87 19.70
N LYS A 1016 25.79 27.00 19.06
CA LYS A 1016 25.29 27.09 17.68
C LYS A 1016 26.45 27.38 16.70
N PRO A 1017 26.51 26.74 15.52
CA PRO A 1017 27.42 27.17 14.45
C PRO A 1017 26.95 28.49 13.83
N GLU A 1018 27.90 29.29 13.34
CA GLU A 1018 27.61 30.34 12.36
C GLU A 1018 27.56 29.74 10.96
N VAL A 1019 26.71 30.27 10.07
CA VAL A 1019 26.48 29.71 8.73
C VAL A 1019 27.01 30.65 7.65
N LEU A 1020 27.97 30.14 6.87
CA LEU A 1020 28.51 30.79 5.68
C LEU A 1020 27.86 30.17 4.44
N SER A 1021 27.02 30.95 3.75
CA SER A 1021 26.43 30.55 2.47
C SER A 1021 27.31 31.01 1.30
N ILE A 1022 27.54 30.12 0.32
CA ILE A 1022 28.39 30.34 -0.85
C ILE A 1022 27.61 29.95 -2.11
N PRO A 1023 27.07 30.92 -2.87
CA PRO A 1023 26.34 30.66 -4.10
C PRO A 1023 27.27 30.55 -5.33
N ASN A 1024 26.73 29.98 -6.41
CA ASN A 1024 27.29 30.01 -7.77
C ASN A 1024 28.73 29.45 -7.94
N ILE A 1025 28.98 28.27 -7.36
CA ILE A 1025 30.25 27.55 -7.53
C ILE A 1025 30.21 26.79 -8.86
N VAL A 1026 30.87 27.32 -9.90
CA VAL A 1026 30.83 26.78 -11.28
C VAL A 1026 31.70 25.53 -11.52
N SER A 1027 32.38 25.00 -10.50
CA SER A 1027 33.35 23.90 -10.64
C SER A 1027 33.23 22.82 -9.57
N ASN A 1028 33.41 21.55 -9.95
CA ASN A 1028 33.43 20.38 -9.07
C ASN A 1028 34.59 20.35 -8.05
N ARG A 1029 35.44 21.37 -8.04
CA ARG A 1029 36.46 21.64 -7.03
C ARG A 1029 36.36 23.11 -6.64
N TYR A 1030 36.39 23.39 -5.34
CA TYR A 1030 36.31 24.74 -4.80
C TYR A 1030 37.30 24.90 -3.64
N SER A 1031 38.17 25.90 -3.71
CA SER A 1031 39.04 26.27 -2.59
C SER A 1031 38.29 27.26 -1.72
N LEU A 1032 37.96 26.88 -0.49
CA LEU A 1032 37.25 27.72 0.47
C LEU A 1032 38.21 28.73 1.13
N PRO A 1033 38.06 30.04 0.88
CA PRO A 1033 38.64 31.05 1.75
C PRO A 1033 37.72 31.20 2.96
N ILE A 1034 38.20 30.92 4.18
CA ILE A 1034 37.42 31.25 5.39
C ILE A 1034 37.74 32.68 5.80
N PRO A 1035 36.77 33.62 5.78
CA PRO A 1035 37.04 35.00 6.18
C PRO A 1035 37.36 35.08 7.67
N ARG A 1036 38.44 35.79 8.05
CA ARG A 1036 38.91 35.93 9.44
C ARG A 1036 37.84 36.44 10.44
N ARG A 1037 36.72 37.01 9.96
CA ARG A 1037 35.57 37.46 10.80
C ARG A 1037 34.75 36.32 11.44
N TYR A 1038 34.86 35.09 10.95
CA TYR A 1038 34.18 33.90 11.51
C TYR A 1038 35.13 33.06 12.40
N LEU A 1039 36.28 33.63 12.80
CA LEU A 1039 37.47 32.88 13.21
C LEU A 1039 38.15 33.48 14.44
N ASP A 1040 37.55 33.26 15.61
CA ASP A 1040 38.11 33.56 16.94
C ASP A 1040 39.31 32.66 17.33
N LEU A 1041 40.00 33.05 18.41
CA LEU A 1041 41.06 32.25 19.05
C LEU A 1041 40.59 30.85 19.48
N GLY A 1042 41.43 29.84 19.25
CA GLY A 1042 41.18 28.45 19.67
C GLY A 1042 40.80 27.53 18.52
N GLN A 1043 39.93 26.55 18.80
CA GLN A 1043 39.54 25.52 17.83
C GLN A 1043 38.15 25.78 17.25
N HIS A 1044 38.06 25.77 15.92
CA HIS A 1044 36.82 25.73 15.16
C HIS A 1044 36.67 24.38 14.45
N VAL A 1045 35.43 23.88 14.41
CA VAL A 1045 35.02 22.77 13.57
C VAL A 1045 34.25 23.35 12.38
N VAL A 1046 34.77 23.12 11.18
CA VAL A 1046 34.13 23.50 9.92
C VAL A 1046 33.44 22.26 9.36
N ASN A 1047 32.11 22.33 9.19
CA ASN A 1047 31.31 21.25 8.61
C ASN A 1047 30.47 21.74 7.44
N ILE A 1048 30.17 20.84 6.51
CA ILE A 1048 29.20 21.12 5.44
C ILE A 1048 27.81 20.81 6.01
N LEU A 1049 26.88 21.76 5.91
CA LEU A 1049 25.50 21.60 6.38
C LEU A 1049 24.57 21.22 5.23
N LYS A 1050 24.80 21.83 4.06
CA LYS A 1050 23.97 21.63 2.87
C LYS A 1050 24.76 21.85 1.59
N VAL A 1051 24.42 21.07 0.57
CA VAL A 1051 24.82 21.30 -0.82
C VAL A 1051 23.59 21.25 -1.73
N ARG A 1052 23.56 22.11 -2.74
CA ARG A 1052 22.56 22.13 -3.82
C ARG A 1052 23.25 22.25 -5.18
N ASP A 1053 22.70 21.64 -6.22
CA ASP A 1053 23.23 21.68 -7.59
C ASP A 1053 22.30 22.42 -8.57
N ALA A 1054 22.74 22.55 -9.83
CA ALA A 1054 22.04 23.29 -10.87
C ALA A 1054 20.65 22.71 -11.24
N ARG A 1055 20.41 21.42 -10.96
CA ARG A 1055 19.11 20.76 -11.18
C ARG A 1055 18.14 21.04 -10.03
N GLY A 1056 18.57 21.82 -9.04
CA GLY A 1056 17.79 22.19 -7.87
C GLY A 1056 17.86 21.17 -6.74
N CYS A 1057 18.41 19.96 -6.98
CA CYS A 1057 18.53 18.89 -6.01
C CYS A 1057 19.41 19.31 -4.83
N GLN A 1058 18.98 18.98 -3.62
CA GLN A 1058 19.68 19.35 -2.38
C GLN A 1058 19.96 18.15 -1.48
N ARG A 1059 21.03 18.25 -0.69
CA ARG A 1059 21.38 17.30 0.36
C ARG A 1059 21.76 18.08 1.61
N THR A 1060 21.01 17.85 2.70
CA THR A 1060 21.36 18.26 4.06
C THR A 1060 22.16 17.15 4.74
N THR A 1061 23.04 17.53 5.68
CA THR A 1061 23.86 16.59 6.46
C THR A 1061 23.77 16.93 7.95
N GLU A 1062 22.72 16.44 8.60
CA GLU A 1062 22.38 16.79 9.98
C GLU A 1062 23.35 16.22 11.03
N TYR A 1063 23.90 15.02 10.77
CA TYR A 1063 24.89 14.36 11.63
C TYR A 1063 26.03 13.75 10.80
N GLU A 1064 27.24 13.80 11.36
CA GLU A 1064 28.47 13.10 10.92
C GLU A 1064 28.91 13.26 9.45
N GLY A 1065 28.68 14.43 8.86
CA GLY A 1065 29.46 14.88 7.70
C GLY A 1065 30.95 15.01 8.05
N SER A 1066 31.84 14.70 7.10
CA SER A 1066 33.29 14.93 7.27
C SER A 1066 33.57 16.38 7.66
N SER A 1067 34.36 16.60 8.71
CA SER A 1067 34.71 17.96 9.17
C SER A 1067 36.19 18.25 8.98
N VAL A 1068 36.54 19.53 9.03
CA VAL A 1068 37.92 20.03 9.07
C VAL A 1068 38.08 20.89 10.33
N ARG A 1069 39.25 20.84 10.97
CA ARG A 1069 39.55 21.66 12.13
C ARG A 1069 40.40 22.85 11.71
N VAL A 1070 40.05 24.02 12.23
CA VAL A 1070 40.83 25.26 12.06
C VAL A 1070 41.27 25.69 13.45
N THR A 1071 42.58 25.82 13.65
CA THR A 1071 43.18 26.18 14.93
C THR A 1071 43.89 27.51 14.80
N ILE A 1072 43.38 28.52 15.51
CA ILE A 1072 43.93 29.87 15.50
C ILE A 1072 44.69 30.09 16.80
N SER A 1073 45.99 30.29 16.66
CA SER A 1073 46.92 30.50 17.77
C SER A 1073 47.22 31.98 17.93
N ASP A 1074 47.31 32.43 19.19
CA ASP A 1074 47.86 33.75 19.51
C ASP A 1074 49.40 33.70 19.54
N ILE A 1075 50.05 34.86 19.50
CA ILE A 1075 51.52 34.93 19.58
C ILE A 1075 51.98 34.49 20.97
N PRO A 1076 53.01 33.63 21.10
CA PRO A 1076 53.49 33.19 22.41
C PRO A 1076 54.06 34.35 23.23
N THR A 1077 53.70 34.41 24.50
CA THR A 1077 54.17 35.45 25.42
C THR A 1077 54.81 34.85 26.66
N ILE A 1078 56.03 35.32 26.99
CA ILE A 1078 56.64 35.07 28.29
C ILE A 1078 56.27 36.19 29.27
N ILE A 1079 55.77 35.79 30.44
CA ILE A 1079 55.33 36.68 31.51
C ILE A 1079 55.89 36.11 32.82
N PRO A 1080 56.54 36.91 33.69
CA PRO A 1080 56.91 36.42 35.02
C PRO A 1080 55.64 36.04 35.78
N LEU A 1081 55.56 34.83 36.35
CA LEU A 1081 54.39 34.37 37.11
C LEU A 1081 54.16 35.23 38.36
N GLU A 1082 55.22 35.87 38.84
CA GLU A 1082 55.21 36.71 40.01
C GLU A 1082 55.79 38.09 39.62
N THR A 1083 54.97 39.13 39.78
CA THR A 1083 55.33 40.52 39.41
C THR A 1083 56.42 41.09 40.29
N LYS A 1084 56.49 40.67 41.56
CA LYS A 1084 57.51 41.02 42.55
C LYS A 1084 58.91 41.01 41.95
N VAL A 1085 59.71 42.04 42.18
CA VAL A 1085 61.13 42.02 41.82
C VAL A 1085 61.87 41.09 42.80
N ASP A 1086 61.41 41.06 44.05
CA ASP A 1086 62.01 40.47 45.25
C ASP A 1086 61.46 39.07 45.61
N TYR A 1087 62.35 38.08 45.85
CA TYR A 1087 62.01 36.66 46.10
C TYR A 1087 62.71 36.05 47.33
N CYS A 1088 62.02 35.49 48.31
CA CYS A 1088 62.66 34.83 49.46
C CYS A 1088 63.53 33.62 49.05
N VAL A 1089 64.59 33.30 49.79
CA VAL A 1089 65.43 32.10 49.56
C VAL A 1089 64.56 30.83 49.65
N GLY A 1090 64.77 29.90 48.72
CA GLY A 1090 63.93 28.70 48.57
C GLY A 1090 62.67 28.89 47.69
N GLU A 1091 62.30 30.13 47.38
CA GLU A 1091 61.30 30.40 46.34
C GLU A 1091 61.86 30.09 44.95
N ARG A 1092 61.02 30.22 43.92
CA ARG A 1092 61.33 29.72 42.58
C ARG A 1092 60.98 30.74 41.52
N LEU A 1093 62.01 31.30 40.89
CA LEU A 1093 61.89 32.13 39.71
C LEU A 1093 61.11 31.37 38.63
N SER A 1094 59.88 31.81 38.42
CA SER A 1094 58.87 31.11 37.62
C SER A 1094 58.30 32.06 36.58
N PHE A 1095 58.31 31.63 35.33
CA PHE A 1095 57.86 32.40 34.18
C PHE A 1095 56.84 31.56 33.40
N SER A 1096 55.67 32.13 33.16
CA SER A 1096 54.63 31.52 32.36
C SER A 1096 54.99 31.70 30.89
N LEU A 1097 54.87 30.59 30.14
CA LEU A 1097 55.01 30.55 28.71
C LEU A 1097 53.60 30.34 28.16
N SER A 1098 52.95 31.42 27.73
CA SER A 1098 51.68 31.37 27.04
C SER A 1098 51.92 31.08 25.55
N GLY A 1099 51.02 30.33 24.93
CA GLY A 1099 51.24 29.60 23.67
C GLY A 1099 51.24 28.09 23.94
N HIS A 1100 51.85 27.31 23.06
CA HIS A 1100 51.85 25.84 23.14
C HIS A 1100 53.24 25.26 23.39
N ALA A 1101 53.32 24.26 24.28
CA ALA A 1101 54.54 23.50 24.52
C ALA A 1101 54.83 22.50 23.39
N PRO A 1102 56.10 22.14 23.13
CA PRO A 1102 57.32 22.60 23.80
C PRO A 1102 57.71 24.03 23.41
N PHE A 1103 58.33 24.76 24.34
CA PHE A 1103 58.83 26.11 24.14
C PHE A 1103 60.36 26.15 24.16
N GLU A 1104 60.93 27.19 23.55
CA GLU A 1104 62.32 27.58 23.78
C GLU A 1104 62.40 28.91 24.54
N VAL A 1105 63.27 29.01 25.54
CA VAL A 1105 63.46 30.22 26.37
C VAL A 1105 64.93 30.61 26.42
N TYR A 1106 65.20 31.89 26.20
CA TYR A 1106 66.54 32.48 26.14
C TYR A 1106 66.69 33.49 27.29
N TYR A 1107 67.76 33.37 28.11
CA TYR A 1107 67.88 34.07 29.40
C TYR A 1107 69.33 34.30 29.87
N THR A 1108 69.53 35.09 30.93
CA THR A 1108 70.84 35.27 31.61
C THR A 1108 70.74 35.25 33.14
N PHE A 1109 71.84 34.96 33.84
CA PHE A 1109 71.95 35.09 35.30
C PHE A 1109 73.34 35.62 35.68
N ASN A 1110 73.40 36.66 36.52
CA ASN A 1110 74.63 37.41 36.83
C ASN A 1110 75.54 37.67 35.59
N GLY A 1111 74.94 37.99 34.43
CA GLY A 1111 75.63 38.33 33.18
C GLY A 1111 75.97 37.18 32.22
N VAL A 1112 75.60 35.92 32.52
CA VAL A 1112 75.92 34.76 31.65
C VAL A 1112 74.70 34.28 30.86
N GLU A 1113 74.76 34.33 29.52
CA GLU A 1113 73.69 33.87 28.60
C GLU A 1113 73.46 32.35 28.61
N ARG A 1114 72.20 31.93 28.45
CA ARG A 1114 71.74 30.52 28.45
C ARG A 1114 70.48 30.33 27.57
N LYS A 1115 70.32 29.12 27.04
CA LYS A 1115 69.10 28.65 26.37
C LYS A 1115 68.53 27.44 27.13
N ALA A 1116 67.24 27.44 27.40
CA ALA A 1116 66.49 26.31 27.94
C ALA A 1116 65.44 25.82 26.94
N ASN A 1117 65.41 24.52 26.69
CA ASN A 1117 64.24 23.85 26.11
C ASN A 1117 63.26 23.54 27.25
N VAL A 1118 62.01 23.97 27.10
CA VAL A 1118 60.98 23.88 28.14
C VAL A 1118 59.78 23.11 27.60
N PRO A 1119 59.63 21.81 27.89
CA PRO A 1119 58.56 20.98 27.34
C PRO A 1119 57.17 21.26 27.96
N ASN A 1120 56.98 22.40 28.63
CA ASN A 1120 55.78 22.77 29.39
C ASN A 1120 55.58 24.29 29.40
N THR A 1121 54.36 24.76 29.70
CA THR A 1121 53.95 26.17 29.80
C THR A 1121 54.57 26.98 30.96
N SER A 1122 55.61 26.50 31.63
CA SER A 1122 56.39 27.37 32.51
C SER A 1122 57.85 26.99 32.62
N PHE A 1123 58.70 28.00 32.52
CA PHE A 1123 60.11 27.95 32.90
C PHE A 1123 60.20 28.21 34.41
N ARG A 1124 60.75 27.27 35.18
CA ARG A 1124 60.88 27.35 36.65
C ARG A 1124 62.30 26.97 37.06
N ARG A 1125 62.90 27.74 37.98
CA ARG A 1125 64.22 27.52 38.58
C ARG A 1125 64.21 27.91 40.05
N ILE A 1126 64.83 27.12 40.94
CA ILE A 1126 64.85 27.42 42.39
C ILE A 1126 65.94 28.44 42.77
N ALA A 1127 65.58 29.42 43.60
CA ALA A 1127 66.46 30.42 44.17
C ALA A 1127 67.24 29.84 45.36
N GLU A 1128 68.35 29.17 45.04
CA GLU A 1128 69.29 28.58 46.00
C GLU A 1128 70.02 29.65 46.83
N LYS A 1129 70.24 30.84 46.25
CA LYS A 1129 71.05 31.95 46.81
C LYS A 1129 70.54 33.30 46.29
N PRO A 1130 70.76 34.42 47.02
CA PRO A 1130 70.47 35.76 46.51
C PRO A 1130 71.35 36.17 45.31
N GLY A 1131 70.78 36.92 44.35
CA GLY A 1131 71.43 37.34 43.09
C GLY A 1131 70.44 37.94 42.06
N GLU A 1132 70.90 38.25 40.84
CA GLU A 1132 70.10 38.90 39.78
C GLU A 1132 69.93 38.03 38.52
N PHE A 1133 68.71 37.99 37.96
CA PHE A 1133 68.29 37.13 36.85
C PHE A 1133 67.56 37.89 35.72
N THR A 1134 67.80 37.57 34.43
CA THR A 1134 67.17 38.27 33.27
C THR A 1134 66.72 37.36 32.09
N ILE A 1135 65.86 37.83 31.17
CA ILE A 1135 65.27 37.06 30.02
C ILE A 1135 65.31 37.84 28.70
N THR A 1136 65.46 37.16 27.54
CA THR A 1136 65.61 37.79 26.19
C THR A 1136 64.62 37.36 25.07
N ALA A 1137 64.19 36.09 24.96
CA ALA A 1137 63.28 35.65 23.87
C ALA A 1137 62.53 34.34 24.15
N VAL A 1138 61.41 34.10 23.44
CA VAL A 1138 60.61 32.85 23.47
C VAL A 1138 59.95 32.48 22.12
N SER A 1139 59.80 31.18 21.85
CA SER A 1139 59.01 30.61 20.74
C SER A 1139 58.22 29.36 21.19
N ASP A 1140 57.17 28.99 20.45
CA ASP A 1140 56.20 27.92 20.77
C ASP A 1140 56.23 26.73 19.80
N GLY A 1141 55.60 25.62 20.22
CA GLY A 1141 55.65 24.33 19.53
C GLY A 1141 54.48 24.00 18.61
N ALA A 1142 53.34 24.71 18.68
CA ALA A 1142 52.19 24.42 17.82
C ALA A 1142 52.21 25.20 16.50
N SER A 1143 52.74 26.42 16.50
CA SER A 1143 52.89 27.20 15.25
C SER A 1143 54.12 26.78 14.44
N GLY A 1144 55.20 26.36 15.13
CA GLY A 1144 56.52 26.09 14.54
C GLY A 1144 57.18 27.31 13.87
N LYS A 1145 56.56 28.50 13.92
CA LYS A 1145 56.92 29.68 13.12
C LYS A 1145 56.80 31.00 13.91
N CYS A 1146 55.85 31.13 14.83
CA CYS A 1146 55.53 32.39 15.49
C CYS A 1146 56.43 32.61 16.73
N LYS A 1147 57.23 33.69 16.75
CA LYS A 1147 58.32 33.95 17.73
C LYS A 1147 58.19 35.34 18.36
N ALA A 1148 58.50 35.46 19.65
CA ALA A 1148 58.46 36.72 20.40
C ALA A 1148 59.77 37.07 21.13
N HIS A 1149 60.09 38.37 21.20
CA HIS A 1149 61.28 38.92 21.86
C HIS A 1149 60.87 39.83 23.05
N LYS A 1150 61.60 39.78 24.18
CA LYS A 1150 61.26 40.46 25.45
C LYS A 1150 62.51 40.83 26.28
N ASN A 1151 62.37 41.62 27.34
CA ASN A 1151 63.43 41.93 28.31
C ASN A 1151 62.84 42.08 29.73
N ILE A 1152 63.35 41.36 30.74
CA ILE A 1152 62.74 41.20 32.09
C ILE A 1152 63.83 40.87 33.15
N THR A 1153 63.81 41.42 34.38
CA THR A 1153 64.86 41.25 35.45
C THR A 1153 64.31 41.02 36.90
N LYS A 1154 65.04 40.41 37.88
CA LYS A 1154 64.59 39.99 39.28
C LYS A 1154 65.72 39.84 40.39
N VAL A 1155 65.38 39.82 41.72
CA VAL A 1155 66.22 39.90 43.00
C VAL A 1155 65.66 39.07 44.23
N ILE A 1156 66.37 38.80 45.38
CA ILE A 1156 66.05 37.73 46.43
C ILE A 1156 66.29 38.02 48.02
N HIS A 1157 65.53 37.43 49.02
CA HIS A 1157 65.37 37.76 50.54
C HIS A 1157 65.05 36.60 51.64
N GLU A 1158 64.43 36.84 52.86
CA GLU A 1158 64.36 35.98 54.16
C GLU A 1158 63.02 35.95 55.05
N MET A 1159 62.72 35.00 56.02
CA MET A 1159 61.36 34.49 56.59
C MET A 1159 60.90 34.62 58.14
N PRO A 1160 59.57 34.45 58.57
CA PRO A 1160 58.94 34.72 59.96
C PRO A 1160 58.08 33.61 60.78
N SER A 1161 57.37 33.89 61.94
CA SER A 1161 56.64 32.88 62.88
C SER A 1161 55.44 33.30 63.87
N VAL A 1162 54.52 32.39 64.37
CA VAL A 1162 53.18 32.65 65.06
C VAL A 1162 52.66 31.61 66.14
N ARG A 1163 51.64 31.92 67.00
CA ARG A 1163 50.88 30.99 67.93
C ARG A 1163 49.37 31.31 68.16
N VAL A 1164 48.63 30.43 68.88
CA VAL A 1164 47.13 30.44 69.09
C VAL A 1164 46.72 29.91 70.47
N SER A 1165 45.60 30.40 71.04
CA SER A 1165 44.84 29.79 72.16
C SER A 1165 45.65 29.36 73.41
N ARG A 1166 46.87 29.89 73.58
CA ARG A 1166 47.92 29.33 74.45
C ARG A 1166 48.31 27.86 74.14
N GLY A 1167 47.80 27.26 73.05
CA GLY A 1167 48.17 25.96 72.50
C GLY A 1167 47.14 24.83 72.60
N SER A 1168 45.82 25.09 72.48
CA SER A 1168 44.73 24.09 72.76
C SER A 1168 43.47 24.18 71.84
N VAL A 1169 42.42 23.34 72.05
CA VAL A 1169 41.40 22.88 71.04
C VAL A 1169 39.93 22.79 71.58
N SER A 1170 38.85 22.97 70.76
CA SER A 1170 37.40 22.90 71.17
C SER A 1170 36.37 22.37 70.10
N VAL A 1171 35.03 22.66 70.18
CA VAL A 1171 33.88 22.02 69.41
C VAL A 1171 32.64 22.96 69.17
N VAL A 1172 31.81 22.82 68.09
CA VAL A 1172 30.49 23.51 67.79
C VAL A 1172 29.51 22.68 66.86
N GLU A 1173 28.18 23.00 66.74
CA GLU A 1173 27.12 22.45 65.78
C GLU A 1173 25.98 23.49 65.38
N ILE A 1174 25.38 23.53 64.15
CA ILE A 1174 24.32 24.51 63.66
C ILE A 1174 23.26 23.98 62.60
N HIS A 1175 22.29 24.82 62.12
CA HIS A 1175 21.45 24.65 60.90
C HIS A 1175 21.96 25.59 59.76
N GLU A 1176 21.15 26.08 58.82
CA GLU A 1176 21.50 27.19 57.91
C GLU A 1176 21.60 28.56 58.69
N GLY A 1177 22.49 28.65 59.73
CA GLY A 1177 22.91 29.84 60.55
C GLY A 1177 23.45 29.59 62.01
N GLY A 1178 24.41 30.38 62.57
CA GLY A 1178 25.00 30.23 63.96
C GLY A 1178 26.06 31.27 64.47
N GLU A 1179 26.85 31.02 65.55
CA GLU A 1179 27.91 31.92 66.16
C GLU A 1179 28.94 31.24 67.15
N ALA A 1180 30.20 31.75 67.33
CA ALA A 1180 31.33 31.27 68.22
C ALA A 1180 32.62 32.19 68.24
N GLU A 1181 33.67 32.00 69.09
CA GLU A 1181 34.85 32.96 69.29
C GLU A 1181 36.32 32.36 69.36
N MET A 1182 37.41 33.13 69.08
CA MET A 1182 38.86 32.70 68.90
C MET A 1182 40.01 33.73 69.33
N VAL A 1183 41.33 33.34 69.45
CA VAL A 1183 42.50 34.12 70.06
C VAL A 1183 43.97 33.79 69.53
N PHE A 1184 44.92 34.77 69.36
CA PHE A 1184 46.22 34.64 68.59
C PHE A 1184 47.51 35.49 69.02
N GLU A 1185 48.75 35.16 68.53
CA GLU A 1185 50.13 35.68 68.92
C GLU A 1185 51.26 35.67 67.78
N PHE A 1186 52.26 36.59 67.62
CA PHE A 1186 53.19 36.71 66.40
C PHE A 1186 54.73 37.04 66.55
N TRP A 1187 55.57 36.98 65.47
CA TRP A 1187 57.00 37.43 65.29
C TRP A 1187 57.47 37.65 63.80
N GLY A 1188 58.41 38.59 63.53
CA GLY A 1188 59.10 38.79 62.21
C GLY A 1188 59.46 40.27 61.90
N THR A 1189 59.52 40.69 60.63
CA THR A 1189 59.54 42.11 60.20
C THR A 1189 58.11 42.68 60.12
N PRO A 1190 57.64 43.52 61.06
CA PRO A 1190 56.23 43.92 61.12
C PRO A 1190 55.76 44.74 59.90
N PRO A 1191 54.46 44.73 59.57
CA PRO A 1191 53.34 44.13 60.32
C PRO A 1191 53.20 42.60 60.13
N PHE A 1192 52.37 41.96 60.94
CA PHE A 1192 52.11 40.51 60.89
C PHE A 1192 50.70 40.20 60.38
N GLU A 1193 50.63 39.34 59.38
CA GLU A 1193 49.38 38.84 58.80
C GLU A 1193 49.30 37.33 59.06
N PHE A 1194 48.17 36.81 59.55
CA PHE A 1194 48.07 35.41 59.97
C PHE A 1194 46.78 34.68 59.55
N THR A 1195 46.97 33.39 59.28
CA THR A 1195 46.10 32.33 58.76
C THR A 1195 45.36 31.42 59.73
N TYR A 1196 44.03 31.34 59.89
CA TYR A 1196 43.40 30.21 60.59
C TYR A 1196 42.25 29.48 59.85
N THR A 1197 42.38 28.16 59.72
CA THR A 1197 41.52 27.28 58.94
C THR A 1197 40.47 26.58 59.79
N ARG A 1198 39.22 26.69 59.40
CA ARG A 1198 38.09 25.86 59.80
C ARG A 1198 38.18 24.47 59.11
N SER A 1199 37.74 23.35 59.71
CA SER A 1199 37.67 21.98 59.14
C SER A 1199 36.45 21.09 59.59
N SER A 1200 36.24 19.88 59.07
CA SER A 1200 35.03 19.03 59.28
C SER A 1200 35.10 18.12 60.51
N ILE A 1201 33.97 17.63 61.04
CA ILE A 1201 33.99 16.60 62.11
C ILE A 1201 34.86 15.40 61.70
N ASP A 1202 35.81 15.05 62.56
CA ASP A 1202 36.46 13.75 62.52
C ASP A 1202 35.44 12.68 62.90
N ARG A 1203 34.90 12.00 61.89
CA ARG A 1203 34.05 10.81 62.06
C ARG A 1203 34.93 9.56 61.94
N LYS A 1204 34.95 8.71 62.98
CA LYS A 1204 35.84 7.53 63.11
C LYS A 1204 36.02 6.78 61.78
N GLY A 1205 37.24 6.85 61.22
CA GLY A 1205 37.61 6.22 59.94
C GLY A 1205 37.88 7.19 58.79
N LYS A 1206 37.49 8.46 58.89
CA LYS A 1206 37.90 9.56 57.98
C LYS A 1206 38.62 10.66 58.77
N LYS A 1207 39.60 11.29 58.12
CA LYS A 1207 40.29 12.49 58.63
C LYS A 1207 39.43 13.74 58.37
N SER A 1208 39.53 14.74 59.26
CA SER A 1208 38.97 16.08 59.08
C SER A 1208 39.54 16.83 57.87
N HIS A 1209 38.70 17.66 57.25
CA HIS A 1209 38.92 18.37 55.97
C HIS A 1209 38.59 19.86 56.12
N ILE A 1210 39.37 20.79 55.56
CA ILE A 1210 39.19 22.25 55.75
C ILE A 1210 37.87 22.78 55.12
N LEU A 1211 37.09 23.57 55.88
CA LEU A 1211 35.70 24.01 55.62
C LEU A 1211 35.49 25.54 55.60
N ASP A 1212 36.51 26.33 55.90
CA ASP A 1212 36.60 27.81 55.82
C ASP A 1212 38.05 28.19 56.20
N THR A 1213 38.49 29.40 55.87
CA THR A 1213 39.74 29.95 56.39
C THR A 1213 39.61 31.45 56.57
N LYS A 1214 39.85 31.90 57.80
CA LYS A 1214 39.80 33.31 58.16
C LYS A 1214 41.22 33.84 58.37
N HIS A 1215 41.43 35.06 57.91
CA HIS A 1215 42.72 35.73 57.90
C HIS A 1215 42.60 37.05 58.64
N ASP A 1216 43.63 37.42 59.40
CA ASP A 1216 43.62 38.67 60.15
C ASP A 1216 45.04 39.24 60.33
N ILE A 1217 45.13 40.53 60.65
CA ILE A 1217 46.39 41.30 60.68
C ILE A 1217 46.57 41.93 62.07
N SER A 1218 47.79 41.84 62.61
CA SER A 1218 48.20 42.63 63.78
C SER A 1218 49.45 43.43 63.46
N TYR A 1219 49.37 44.74 63.74
CA TYR A 1219 50.51 45.65 63.75
C TYR A 1219 51.28 45.56 65.09
N GLU A 1220 50.64 44.95 66.09
CA GLU A 1220 51.21 44.52 67.35
C GLU A 1220 51.41 42.98 67.33
N TYR A 1221 51.56 42.35 68.48
CA TYR A 1221 51.96 40.94 68.58
C TYR A 1221 50.82 39.96 69.03
N THR A 1222 49.52 40.37 69.11
CA THR A 1222 48.35 39.53 69.55
C THR A 1222 46.97 39.90 68.92
N LYS A 1223 45.88 39.05 69.01
CA LYS A 1223 44.48 39.32 68.50
C LYS A 1223 43.29 38.37 68.92
N THR A 1224 41.98 38.69 68.65
CA THR A 1224 40.72 37.90 68.93
C THR A 1224 39.50 38.10 67.94
N ILE A 1225 38.60 37.10 67.67
CA ILE A 1225 37.56 37.08 66.56
C ILE A 1225 36.27 36.21 66.81
N ARG A 1226 35.18 36.31 65.99
CA ARG A 1226 33.88 35.52 66.00
C ARG A 1226 33.47 34.74 64.69
N THR A 1227 32.44 33.85 64.68
CA THR A 1227 32.09 32.98 63.52
C THR A 1227 30.79 32.14 63.55
N SER A 1228 30.08 31.99 62.40
CA SER A 1228 28.81 31.24 62.26
C SER A 1228 28.89 29.77 61.84
N ASP A 1229 29.39 29.49 60.63
CA ASP A 1229 29.05 28.26 59.88
C ASP A 1229 29.93 27.02 60.17
N GLU A 1230 29.51 25.90 59.57
CA GLU A 1230 29.87 24.54 59.96
C GLU A 1230 31.40 24.22 59.86
N GLY A 1231 32.20 24.30 60.94
CA GLY A 1231 33.55 23.66 61.04
C GLY A 1231 34.60 24.06 62.14
N SER A 1232 35.88 23.73 61.90
CA SER A 1232 37.03 23.48 62.84
C SER A 1232 38.33 24.31 62.79
N TYR A 1233 38.47 25.37 63.61
CA TYR A 1233 39.45 26.48 63.49
C TYR A 1233 40.89 26.25 64.06
N GLU A 1234 41.95 26.37 63.25
CA GLU A 1234 43.39 26.22 63.62
C GLU A 1234 44.34 27.20 62.88
N VAL A 1235 45.39 27.80 63.49
CA VAL A 1235 46.34 28.64 62.70
C VAL A 1235 47.29 27.77 61.88
N VAL A 1236 47.57 28.26 60.68
CA VAL A 1236 48.31 27.56 59.63
C VAL A 1236 49.38 28.39 58.93
N ALA A 1237 49.35 29.72 59.04
CA ALA A 1237 50.28 30.60 58.32
C ALA A 1237 50.55 31.93 59.05
N ILE A 1238 51.72 32.51 58.81
CA ILE A 1238 52.07 33.91 59.10
C ILE A 1238 52.90 34.50 57.96
N LYS A 1239 52.69 35.79 57.70
CA LYS A 1239 53.48 36.63 56.80
C LYS A 1239 53.98 37.88 57.52
N ASP A 1240 55.16 38.33 57.12
CA ASP A 1240 55.77 39.59 57.53
C ASP A 1240 55.82 40.58 56.33
N LYS A 1241 56.56 41.67 56.47
CA LYS A 1241 56.70 42.70 55.41
C LYS A 1241 57.18 42.15 54.05
N PHE A 1242 58.01 41.11 54.00
CA PHE A 1242 58.64 40.63 52.77
C PHE A 1242 58.36 39.15 52.47
N CYS A 1243 58.26 38.29 53.50
CA CYS A 1243 58.20 36.84 53.32
C CYS A 1243 57.19 36.18 54.27
N SER A 1244 56.90 34.89 54.05
CA SER A 1244 55.78 34.21 54.72
C SER A 1244 56.01 32.72 54.90
N PHE A 1245 55.66 32.21 56.07
CA PHE A 1245 55.76 30.81 56.44
C PHE A 1245 54.40 30.17 56.73
N SER A 1246 54.19 28.93 56.30
CA SER A 1246 52.98 28.13 56.57
C SER A 1246 53.32 26.67 56.84
N MET A 1247 52.61 26.05 57.79
CA MET A 1247 52.73 24.60 58.03
C MET A 1247 51.87 23.74 57.10
N LEU A 1248 50.88 24.30 56.40
CA LEU A 1248 50.08 23.54 55.43
C LEU A 1248 50.87 23.13 54.18
N ASP A 1249 51.87 23.94 53.80
CA ASP A 1249 52.59 23.74 52.54
C ASP A 1249 53.37 22.41 52.48
N GLY A 1250 53.71 21.82 53.64
CA GLY A 1250 54.33 20.49 53.74
C GLY A 1250 53.41 19.31 53.43
N ALA A 1251 52.09 19.52 53.29
CA ALA A 1251 51.12 18.45 53.00
C ALA A 1251 50.14 18.81 51.86
N GLY A 1252 50.50 19.79 51.01
CA GLY A 1252 49.61 20.25 49.93
C GLY A 1252 50.24 21.05 48.79
N SER A 1253 51.51 21.49 48.87
CA SER A 1253 52.14 22.37 47.87
C SER A 1253 52.58 21.67 46.57
N ALA A 1254 51.69 20.82 46.04
CA ALA A 1254 51.72 20.22 44.71
C ALA A 1254 50.38 20.44 43.97
N GLY A 1255 49.68 21.55 44.29
CA GLY A 1255 48.31 21.85 43.84
C GLY A 1255 48.07 23.26 43.28
N GLY A 1256 49.12 24.08 43.09
CA GLY A 1256 49.03 25.42 42.48
C GLY A 1256 50.33 26.21 42.67
N LYS A 1257 50.69 27.18 41.81
CA LYS A 1257 49.96 27.75 40.67
C LYS A 1257 50.72 27.54 39.35
N ARG A 1258 50.37 26.48 38.64
CA ARG A 1258 49.99 26.55 37.21
C ARG A 1258 48.47 26.32 37.17
N LYS A 1259 47.63 26.97 36.36
CA LYS A 1259 47.88 27.89 35.22
C LYS A 1259 48.97 27.40 34.27
#